data_AF-A0A0Q9CPL8-F1
#
_entry.id   AF-A0A0Q9CPL8-F1
#
_cell.length_a   1.000
_cell.length_b   1.000
_cell.length_c   1.000
_cell.angle_alpha   90.00
_cell.angle_beta   90.00
_cell.angle_gamma   90.00
#
_symmetry.space_group_name_H-M   'P 1'
#
loop_
_entity.id
_entity.type
_entity.pdbx_description
1 polymer ?
#
loop_
_entity_poly.entity_id
_entity_poly.type
_entity_poly.pdbx_seq_one_letter_code
_entity_poly.pdbx_strand_id
1 'polypeptide(L)'
;MSDLTQGLRIQSGSRAWRAGIELLSSMRFAISLLTVICIASVIGTVLKQHEPAVNYVNQFGPFWAELFGAIQLNAVYSAWWFLMILAFLVISTSLCIARNTPKILIDLKVYKENIREQSLKAFHHKAEAELSGSAEAEARRIGTLMAGGGWKVRLQQRDTAAGPGTGWMVAAKAGAANKLGYIAAHSAIVLVCVGGLLDGDLIVRAQMLLGGKTPYQGGGLIADVKPEHRLSERNPTFRGNLLVAEGTQSSTAILNQSDGVLLQDLPFAIELKKFIVEHYSTGMPKLFASEIVIHDKATGEKIPARVEVNHPASYKGIEIYQSSFDDGGSHLKLRGVPMVAEAKPIEVEGVVGNSTQLTNNGGAPGSGTLTLEFTALRTINVENFGGAGPGGSGVDVRKVDLRESVESRLGAANKTVTKKELRNVGPSVSYKLRDAAGQAREFHNYMLPVDTGDGVPVFLLGVRETPAEPFRYLRVPADDKGSMDGFMRMKAVLADPEAREQAVRRYVAQAIDASRTDLAEQLQQSASRALALFAGRGMVDGKPTGGLQAVSDFMEANVPEAERARAGEVLVRILNGTLFEVAQLSRQRAGLPPLPQDDQTQGFMTQAVLSLSDAQIYPAPLAFELKDFTQVQASVFQVARAPGKNVVYLGCALLILGVFAMLYVRERRVWVWVAPQGGHTHATMALSTNRKTMDGDQEFVQLAQKLIGASPREGTA
;
A
#
# COMPACT_ATOMS: atom_id res chain seq x y z
N MET A 1 -29.34 -10.35 36.22
CA MET A 1 -28.42 -11.47 36.55
C MET A 1 -27.11 -10.82 36.94
N SER A 2 -26.51 -11.19 38.08
CA SER A 2 -25.21 -10.67 38.49
C SER A 2 -24.15 -11.13 37.50
N ASP A 3 -23.59 -10.17 36.76
CA ASP A 3 -22.45 -10.37 35.86
C ASP A 3 -21.21 -10.71 36.69
N LEU A 4 -21.02 -12.00 36.97
CA LEU A 4 -19.79 -12.50 37.57
C LEU A 4 -18.68 -12.39 36.53
N THR A 5 -17.96 -11.27 36.57
CA THR A 5 -16.70 -11.01 35.83
C THR A 5 -15.55 -11.94 36.27
N GLN A 6 -15.78 -12.81 37.26
CA GLN A 6 -14.83 -13.77 37.81
C GLN A 6 -14.79 -15.07 36.99
N GLY A 7 -13.60 -15.64 36.81
CA GLY A 7 -13.38 -16.85 36.02
C GLY A 7 -13.87 -18.16 36.65
N LEU A 8 -13.48 -19.28 36.03
CA LEU A 8 -13.71 -20.66 36.45
C LEU A 8 -12.95 -20.96 37.75
N ARG A 9 -13.70 -21.24 38.83
CA ARG A 9 -13.14 -21.74 40.08
C ARG A 9 -13.10 -23.26 40.06
N ILE A 10 -11.90 -23.82 39.91
CA ILE A 10 -11.68 -25.27 39.97
C ILE A 10 -11.52 -25.68 41.44
N GLN A 11 -12.22 -26.75 41.84
CA GLN A 11 -12.22 -27.23 43.23
C GLN A 11 -10.99 -28.10 43.57
N SER A 12 -10.31 -28.65 42.57
CA SER A 12 -9.10 -29.50 42.70
C SER A 12 -7.85 -28.89 42.02
N GLY A 13 -6.65 -29.36 42.36
CA GLY A 13 -5.37 -28.89 41.79
C GLY A 13 -4.63 -27.81 42.61
N SER A 14 -3.43 -27.41 42.19
CA SER A 14 -2.59 -26.44 42.91
C SER A 14 -3.18 -25.02 42.87
N ARG A 15 -2.87 -24.18 43.87
CA ARG A 15 -3.40 -22.80 43.99
C ARG A 15 -3.05 -21.94 42.77
N ALA A 16 -1.85 -22.11 42.21
CA ALA A 16 -1.40 -21.41 41.01
C ALA A 16 -2.18 -21.84 39.76
N TRP A 17 -2.45 -23.14 39.60
CA TRP A 17 -3.25 -23.66 38.48
C TRP A 17 -4.69 -23.14 38.49
N ARG A 18 -5.31 -23.08 39.67
CA ARG A 18 -6.66 -22.52 39.84
C ARG A 18 -6.70 -21.03 39.50
N ALA A 19 -5.77 -20.25 40.05
CA ALA A 19 -5.68 -18.81 39.78
C ALA A 19 -5.42 -18.52 38.29
N GLY A 20 -4.59 -19.33 37.63
CA GLY A 20 -4.33 -19.23 36.19
C GLY A 20 -5.59 -19.45 35.35
N ILE A 21 -6.36 -20.49 35.65
CA ILE A 21 -7.61 -20.76 34.92
C ILE A 21 -8.70 -19.73 35.22
N GLU A 22 -8.78 -19.22 36.45
CA GLU A 22 -9.69 -18.14 36.82
C GLU A 22 -9.34 -16.83 36.09
N LEU A 23 -8.05 -16.52 35.91
CA LEU A 23 -7.62 -15.36 35.12
C LEU A 23 -7.94 -15.56 33.63
N LEU A 24 -7.55 -16.69 33.05
CA LEU A 24 -7.74 -16.99 31.63
C LEU A 24 -9.22 -17.05 31.23
N SER A 25 -10.13 -17.37 32.14
CA SER A 25 -11.57 -17.44 31.86
C SER A 25 -12.35 -16.19 32.29
N SER A 26 -11.65 -15.09 32.60
CA SER A 26 -12.28 -13.80 32.90
C SER A 26 -12.59 -13.01 31.64
N MET A 27 -13.80 -12.46 31.56
CA MET A 27 -14.22 -11.55 30.48
C MET A 27 -13.37 -10.29 30.42
N ARG A 28 -12.93 -9.77 31.57
CA ARG A 28 -12.08 -8.55 31.64
C ARG A 28 -10.72 -8.80 31.00
N PHE A 29 -10.15 -9.98 31.27
CA PHE A 29 -8.88 -10.40 30.69
C PHE A 29 -8.96 -10.48 29.16
N ALA A 30 -10.00 -11.13 28.62
CA ALA A 30 -10.21 -11.21 27.17
C ALA A 30 -10.36 -9.83 26.51
N ILE A 31 -11.12 -8.90 27.11
CA ILE A 31 -11.28 -7.54 26.60
C ILE A 31 -9.94 -6.78 26.62
N SER A 32 -9.15 -6.92 27.69
CA SER A 32 -7.82 -6.31 27.74
C SER A 32 -6.90 -6.85 26.64
N LEU A 33 -6.87 -8.17 26.41
CA LEU A 33 -6.09 -8.77 25.32
C LEU A 33 -6.52 -8.27 23.95
N LEU A 34 -7.83 -8.16 23.71
CA LEU A 34 -8.37 -7.64 22.46
C LEU A 34 -7.90 -6.20 22.22
N THR A 35 -7.93 -5.33 23.23
CA THR A 35 -7.40 -3.95 23.12
C THR A 35 -5.92 -3.93 22.75
N VAL A 36 -5.11 -4.79 23.37
CA VAL A 36 -3.67 -4.88 23.04
C VAL A 36 -3.46 -5.35 21.60
N ILE A 37 -4.20 -6.36 21.15
CA ILE A 37 -4.15 -6.82 19.75
C ILE A 37 -4.55 -5.71 18.78
N CYS A 38 -5.59 -4.94 19.09
CA CYS A 38 -6.00 -3.80 18.27
C CYS A 38 -4.88 -2.76 18.14
N ILE A 39 -4.24 -2.37 19.24
CA ILE A 39 -3.11 -1.42 19.22
C ILE A 39 -1.95 -1.96 18.38
N ALA A 40 -1.57 -3.23 18.60
CA ALA A 40 -0.53 -3.90 17.83
C ALA A 40 -0.85 -3.95 16.33
N SER A 41 -2.11 -4.22 15.97
CA SER A 41 -2.55 -4.30 14.57
C SER A 41 -2.53 -2.93 13.89
N VAL A 42 -2.86 -1.85 14.61
CA VAL A 42 -2.72 -0.47 14.10
C VAL A 42 -1.26 -0.15 13.80
N ILE A 43 -0.34 -0.47 14.72
CA ILE A 43 1.10 -0.28 14.51
C ILE A 43 1.58 -1.05 13.28
N GLY A 44 1.20 -2.33 13.16
CA GLY A 44 1.55 -3.17 12.02
C GLY A 44 0.92 -2.74 10.68
N THR A 45 -0.12 -1.90 10.71
CA THR A 45 -0.73 -1.33 9.49
C THR A 45 -0.03 -0.04 9.06
N VAL A 46 0.45 0.76 10.01
CA VAL A 46 1.19 2.00 9.74
C VAL A 46 2.61 1.70 9.29
N LEU A 47 3.28 0.76 9.96
CA LEU A 47 4.61 0.31 9.58
C LEU A 47 4.48 -0.77 8.51
N LYS A 48 4.94 -0.49 7.28
CA LYS A 48 4.98 -1.51 6.22
C LYS A 48 5.75 -2.73 6.69
N GLN A 49 5.21 -3.91 6.45
CA GLN A 49 5.75 -5.18 6.95
C GLN A 49 6.69 -5.82 5.90
N HIS A 50 7.75 -6.48 6.35
CA HIS A 50 8.71 -7.21 5.49
C HIS A 50 9.38 -6.35 4.39
N GLU A 51 9.63 -5.07 4.63
CA GLU A 51 10.44 -4.23 3.74
C GLU A 51 11.94 -4.53 3.92
N PRO A 52 12.80 -4.21 2.94
CA PRO A 52 14.25 -4.25 3.11
C PRO A 52 14.73 -3.39 4.29
N ALA A 53 15.73 -3.87 5.04
CA ALA A 53 16.27 -3.19 6.23
C ALA A 53 16.67 -1.73 5.95
N VAL A 54 17.26 -1.47 4.79
CA VAL A 54 17.68 -0.13 4.35
C VAL A 54 16.50 0.84 4.27
N ASN A 55 15.31 0.38 3.86
CA ASN A 55 14.12 1.24 3.77
C ASN A 55 13.68 1.73 5.16
N TYR A 56 13.77 0.87 6.18
CA TYR A 56 13.48 1.28 7.56
C TYR A 56 14.52 2.26 8.11
N VAL A 57 15.81 2.02 7.85
CA VAL A 57 16.89 2.93 8.27
C VAL A 57 16.72 4.31 7.64
N ASN A 58 16.35 4.38 6.37
CA ASN A 58 16.17 5.66 5.68
C ASN A 58 14.94 6.43 6.16
N GLN A 59 13.85 5.74 6.51
CA GLN A 59 12.61 6.39 6.97
C GLN A 59 12.65 6.81 8.43
N PHE A 60 13.28 6.01 9.30
CA PHE A 60 13.20 6.18 10.76
C PHE A 60 14.56 6.40 11.42
N GLY A 61 15.66 6.27 10.68
CA GLY A 61 17.03 6.31 11.22
C GLY A 61 17.50 4.95 11.76
N PRO A 62 18.83 4.77 11.95
CA PRO A 62 19.41 3.49 12.37
C PRO A 62 18.86 2.95 13.69
N PHE A 63 18.74 3.82 14.70
CA PHE A 63 18.26 3.43 16.04
C PHE A 63 16.85 2.83 16.02
N TRP A 64 15.90 3.51 15.35
CA TRP A 64 14.52 3.03 15.30
C TRP A 64 14.38 1.80 14.42
N ALA A 65 15.14 1.69 13.33
CA ALA A 65 15.16 0.48 12.51
C ALA A 65 15.65 -0.75 13.29
N GLU A 66 16.73 -0.60 14.07
CA GLU A 66 17.22 -1.67 14.96
C GLU A 66 16.20 -2.02 16.03
N LEU A 67 15.57 -1.03 16.67
CA LEU A 67 14.53 -1.27 17.65
C LEU A 67 13.36 -2.04 17.04
N PHE A 68 12.85 -1.60 15.88
CA PHE A 68 11.74 -2.27 15.19
C PHE A 68 12.08 -3.71 14.83
N GLY A 69 13.32 -3.99 14.40
CA GLY A 69 13.79 -5.35 14.16
C GLY A 69 13.86 -6.17 15.46
N ALA A 70 14.43 -5.62 16.53
CA ALA A 70 14.63 -6.31 17.80
C ALA A 70 13.32 -6.76 18.47
N ILE A 71 12.26 -5.93 18.39
CA ILE A 71 10.93 -6.27 18.90
C ILE A 71 9.96 -6.82 17.82
N GLN A 72 10.46 -7.07 16.61
CA GLN A 72 9.71 -7.62 15.46
C GLN A 72 8.49 -6.79 15.04
N LEU A 73 8.57 -5.46 15.13
CA LEU A 73 7.52 -4.56 14.61
C LEU A 73 7.48 -4.50 13.09
N ASN A 74 8.58 -4.84 12.42
CA ASN A 74 8.64 -5.04 10.97
C ASN A 74 7.89 -6.32 10.51
N ALA A 75 7.48 -7.19 11.44
CA ALA A 75 6.79 -8.44 11.16
C ALA A 75 5.77 -8.81 12.27
N VAL A 76 4.98 -7.84 12.75
CA VAL A 76 4.06 -7.93 13.91
C VAL A 76 3.18 -9.17 13.88
N TYR A 77 2.55 -9.46 12.74
CA TYR A 77 1.58 -10.56 12.61
C TYR A 77 2.21 -11.95 12.75
N SER A 78 3.53 -12.04 12.60
CA SER A 78 4.31 -13.27 12.76
C SER A 78 5.17 -13.26 14.02
N ALA A 79 5.14 -12.17 14.80
CA ALA A 79 5.94 -12.01 16.00
C ALA A 79 5.44 -12.92 17.12
N TRP A 80 6.39 -13.50 17.87
CA TRP A 80 6.07 -14.48 18.92
C TRP A 80 5.14 -13.90 20.00
N TRP A 81 5.33 -12.64 20.38
CA TRP A 81 4.52 -11.97 21.40
C TRP A 81 3.09 -11.77 20.91
N PHE A 82 2.90 -11.45 19.64
CA PHE A 82 1.57 -11.26 19.04
C PHE A 82 0.83 -12.59 18.99
N LEU A 83 1.51 -13.65 18.54
CA LEU A 83 0.97 -15.02 18.50
C LEU A 83 0.62 -15.53 19.91
N MET A 84 1.42 -15.21 20.93
CA MET A 84 1.12 -15.55 22.32
C MET A 84 -0.15 -14.85 22.84
N ILE A 85 -0.30 -13.55 22.56
CA ILE A 85 -1.50 -12.80 22.96
C ILE A 85 -2.73 -13.35 22.23
N LEU A 86 -2.62 -13.66 20.94
CA LEU A 86 -3.68 -14.28 20.15
C LEU A 86 -4.05 -15.66 20.69
N ALA A 87 -3.07 -16.49 21.05
CA ALA A 87 -3.30 -17.79 21.67
C ALA A 87 -4.04 -17.67 23.01
N PHE A 88 -3.63 -16.72 23.87
CA PHE A 88 -4.34 -16.48 25.13
C PHE A 88 -5.79 -16.01 24.90
N LEU A 89 -6.03 -15.16 23.90
CA LEU A 89 -7.38 -14.73 23.54
C LEU A 89 -8.23 -15.92 23.09
N VAL A 90 -7.70 -16.78 22.22
CA VAL A 90 -8.40 -17.98 21.74
C VAL A 90 -8.71 -18.95 22.88
N ILE A 91 -7.76 -19.19 23.78
CA ILE A 91 -7.96 -20.04 24.96
C ILE A 91 -9.02 -19.43 25.87
N SER A 92 -8.93 -18.12 26.15
CA SER A 92 -9.85 -17.42 27.03
C SER A 92 -11.30 -17.45 26.53
N THR A 93 -11.49 -17.13 25.25
CA THR A 93 -12.80 -17.14 24.59
C THR A 93 -13.36 -18.56 24.48
N SER A 94 -12.51 -19.56 24.19
CA SER A 94 -12.89 -20.97 24.20
C SER A 94 -13.35 -21.45 25.57
N LEU A 95 -12.66 -21.07 26.65
CA LEU A 95 -13.08 -21.39 28.03
C LEU A 95 -14.39 -20.71 28.41
N CYS A 96 -14.63 -19.47 27.95
CA CYS A 96 -15.91 -18.79 28.11
C CYS A 96 -17.05 -19.55 27.43
N ILE A 97 -16.85 -20.03 26.20
CA ILE A 97 -17.81 -20.86 25.48
C ILE A 97 -18.07 -22.17 26.24
N ALA A 98 -17.01 -22.89 26.64
CA ALA A 98 -17.12 -24.16 27.34
C ALA A 98 -17.89 -24.04 28.67
N ARG A 99 -17.70 -22.94 29.41
CA ARG A 99 -18.38 -22.66 30.68
C ARG A 99 -19.87 -22.33 30.50
N ASN A 100 -20.20 -21.50 29.51
CA ASN A 100 -21.52 -20.90 29.39
C ASN A 100 -22.48 -21.73 28.51
N THR A 101 -21.96 -22.46 27.53
CA THR A 101 -22.76 -23.24 26.59
C THR A 101 -23.66 -24.28 27.29
N PRO A 102 -23.18 -25.12 28.23
CA PRO A 102 -24.05 -26.08 28.91
C PRO A 102 -25.19 -25.41 29.69
N LYS A 103 -24.89 -24.30 30.37
CA LYS A 103 -25.88 -23.54 31.14
C LYS A 103 -26.95 -22.94 30.24
N ILE A 104 -26.54 -22.38 29.10
CA ILE A 104 -27.44 -21.85 28.08
C ILE A 104 -28.33 -22.96 27.52
N LEU A 105 -27.76 -24.11 27.15
CA LEU A 105 -28.52 -25.24 26.60
C LEU A 105 -29.55 -25.80 27.59
N ILE A 106 -29.22 -25.86 28.88
CA ILE A 106 -30.16 -26.27 29.93
C ILE A 106 -31.27 -25.22 30.08
N ASP A 107 -30.93 -23.93 30.21
CA ASP A 107 -31.93 -22.88 30.39
C ASP A 107 -32.82 -22.64 29.15
N LEU A 108 -32.33 -23.00 27.95
CA LEU A 108 -33.14 -23.07 26.74
C LEU A 108 -34.28 -24.09 26.87
N LYS A 109 -34.07 -25.18 27.62
CA LYS A 109 -35.06 -26.23 27.88
C LYS A 109 -35.98 -25.93 29.08
N VAL A 110 -35.59 -25.04 29.99
CA VAL A 110 -36.33 -24.76 31.24
C VAL A 110 -37.29 -23.56 31.10
N TYR A 111 -38.58 -23.81 31.35
CA TYR A 111 -39.66 -22.81 31.30
C TYR A 111 -39.89 -22.07 32.64
N LYS A 112 -39.26 -22.53 33.73
CA LYS A 112 -39.42 -22.02 35.11
C LYS A 112 -40.89 -22.01 35.56
N GLU A 113 -41.57 -23.14 35.39
CA GLU A 113 -42.97 -23.34 35.77
C GLU A 113 -43.17 -23.24 37.31
N ASN A 114 -42.17 -23.60 38.11
CA ASN A 114 -42.25 -23.66 39.57
C ASN A 114 -42.13 -22.32 40.34
N ILE A 115 -42.20 -21.16 39.68
CA ILE A 115 -42.08 -19.85 40.36
C ILE A 115 -43.19 -19.70 41.42
N ARG A 116 -42.85 -19.28 42.64
CA ARG A 116 -43.84 -19.06 43.72
C ARG A 116 -44.71 -17.85 43.38
N GLU A 117 -46.00 -17.92 43.70
CA GLU A 117 -46.95 -16.81 43.50
C GLU A 117 -46.41 -15.49 44.08
N GLN A 118 -45.92 -15.52 45.32
CA GLN A 118 -45.41 -14.32 46.01
C GLN A 118 -44.21 -13.69 45.29
N SER A 119 -43.45 -14.47 44.50
CA SER A 119 -42.35 -13.96 43.69
C SER A 119 -42.84 -13.17 42.47
N LEU A 120 -44.06 -13.41 41.97
CA LEU A 120 -44.65 -12.63 40.86
C LEU A 120 -44.87 -11.16 41.26
N LYS A 121 -45.22 -10.92 42.53
CA LYS A 121 -45.44 -9.59 43.09
C LYS A 121 -44.15 -8.76 43.21
N ALA A 122 -42.99 -9.40 43.12
CA ALA A 122 -41.66 -8.76 43.18
C ALA A 122 -41.11 -8.33 41.80
N PHE A 123 -41.78 -8.69 40.70
CA PHE A 123 -41.39 -8.21 39.37
C PHE A 123 -41.78 -6.75 39.18
N HIS A 124 -40.96 -6.03 38.41
CA HIS A 124 -41.24 -4.66 37.99
C HIS A 124 -42.49 -4.58 37.11
N HIS A 125 -42.59 -5.48 36.13
CA HIS A 125 -43.79 -5.64 35.31
C HIS A 125 -44.70 -6.69 35.92
N LYS A 126 -45.73 -6.22 36.63
CA LYS A 126 -46.73 -7.03 37.29
C LYS A 126 -48.13 -6.44 37.12
N ALA A 127 -49.13 -7.30 37.04
CA ALA A 127 -50.54 -6.92 36.92
C ALA A 127 -51.42 -7.98 37.58
N GLU A 128 -52.54 -7.56 38.15
CA GLU A 128 -53.52 -8.42 38.80
C GLU A 128 -54.91 -8.10 38.24
N ALA A 129 -55.75 -9.12 38.10
CA ALA A 129 -57.14 -8.98 37.64
C ALA A 129 -58.02 -10.11 38.18
N GLU A 130 -59.33 -9.86 38.18
CA GLU A 130 -60.35 -10.89 38.44
C GLU A 130 -60.93 -11.37 37.11
N LEU A 131 -61.01 -12.69 36.96
CA LEU A 131 -61.53 -13.38 35.79
C LEU A 131 -62.85 -14.08 36.13
N SER A 132 -63.76 -14.11 35.16
CA SER A 132 -65.11 -14.67 35.30
C SER A 132 -65.20 -16.18 35.06
N GLY A 133 -64.22 -16.77 34.35
CA GLY A 133 -64.15 -18.22 34.10
C GLY A 133 -63.52 -19.02 35.24
N SER A 134 -63.57 -20.36 35.13
CA SER A 134 -62.84 -21.24 36.05
C SER A 134 -61.33 -21.14 35.84
N ALA A 135 -60.54 -21.36 36.89
CA ALA A 135 -59.08 -21.23 36.83
C ALA A 135 -58.44 -22.09 35.72
N GLU A 136 -58.95 -23.29 35.47
CA GLU A 136 -58.48 -24.15 34.38
C GLU A 136 -58.86 -23.62 32.99
N ALA A 137 -60.11 -23.19 32.80
CA ALA A 137 -60.57 -22.67 31.52
C ALA A 137 -59.81 -21.39 31.13
N GLU A 138 -59.59 -20.50 32.09
CA GLU A 138 -58.81 -19.29 31.91
C GLU A 138 -57.33 -19.58 31.63
N ALA A 139 -56.71 -20.52 32.35
CA ALA A 139 -55.33 -20.93 32.07
C ALA A 139 -55.16 -21.50 30.66
N ARG A 140 -56.10 -22.34 30.18
CA ARG A 140 -56.10 -22.86 28.81
C ARG A 140 -56.34 -21.76 27.77
N ARG A 141 -57.25 -20.81 28.03
CA ARG A 141 -57.50 -19.65 27.16
C ARG A 141 -56.23 -18.80 27.00
N ILE A 142 -55.62 -18.41 28.12
CA ILE A 142 -54.38 -17.63 28.14
C ILE A 142 -53.26 -18.40 27.43
N GLY A 143 -53.10 -19.69 27.72
CA GLY A 143 -52.08 -20.51 27.09
C GLY A 143 -52.23 -20.61 25.57
N THR A 144 -53.46 -20.75 25.07
CA THR A 144 -53.75 -20.82 23.63
C THR A 144 -53.49 -19.48 22.93
N LEU A 145 -53.90 -18.37 23.55
CA LEU A 145 -53.63 -17.01 23.04
C LEU A 145 -52.12 -16.74 22.95
N MET A 146 -51.37 -17.13 23.98
CA MET A 146 -49.91 -16.97 23.99
C MET A 146 -49.23 -17.86 22.93
N ALA A 147 -49.66 -19.12 22.78
CA ALA A 147 -49.15 -20.01 21.75
C ALA A 147 -49.40 -19.47 20.33
N GLY A 148 -50.60 -18.92 20.07
CA GLY A 148 -50.95 -18.25 18.81
C GLY A 148 -50.11 -16.98 18.55
N GLY A 149 -49.64 -16.31 19.59
CA GLY A 149 -48.72 -15.17 19.52
C GLY A 149 -47.23 -15.54 19.35
N GLY A 150 -46.92 -16.81 19.06
CA GLY A 150 -45.54 -17.28 18.85
C GLY A 150 -44.75 -17.57 20.14
N TRP A 151 -45.41 -17.61 21.30
CA TRP A 151 -44.77 -17.99 22.55
C TRP A 151 -44.72 -19.51 22.71
N LYS A 152 -43.65 -20.02 23.30
CA LYS A 152 -43.62 -21.42 23.77
C LYS A 152 -44.22 -21.47 25.17
N VAL A 153 -45.33 -22.19 25.33
CA VAL A 153 -46.17 -22.18 26.54
C VAL A 153 -46.17 -23.54 27.23
N ARG A 154 -46.19 -23.53 28.56
CA ARG A 154 -46.38 -24.69 29.44
C ARG A 154 -47.40 -24.33 30.51
N LEU A 155 -48.35 -25.24 30.77
CA LEU A 155 -49.34 -25.11 31.84
C LEU A 155 -48.97 -26.10 32.96
N GLN A 156 -49.01 -25.63 34.20
CA GLN A 156 -48.75 -26.45 35.38
C GLN A 156 -49.85 -26.25 36.41
N GLN A 157 -50.48 -27.36 36.82
CA GLN A 157 -51.48 -27.38 37.88
C GLN A 157 -50.80 -27.46 39.26
N ARG A 158 -51.32 -26.73 40.26
CA ARG A 158 -50.75 -26.62 41.60
C ARG A 158 -51.85 -26.48 42.67
N ASP A 159 -51.53 -26.85 43.90
CA ASP A 159 -52.42 -26.73 45.05
C ASP A 159 -52.55 -25.27 45.50
N THR A 160 -53.73 -24.90 45.99
CA THR A 160 -54.00 -23.57 46.56
C THR A 160 -54.76 -23.68 47.88
N ALA A 161 -54.99 -22.55 48.56
CA ALA A 161 -55.81 -22.50 49.77
C ALA A 161 -57.26 -23.00 49.55
N ALA A 162 -57.73 -23.04 48.30
CA ALA A 162 -59.06 -23.55 47.93
C ALA A 162 -59.12 -25.07 47.72
N GLY A 163 -57.98 -25.78 47.74
CA GLY A 163 -57.91 -27.24 47.59
C GLY A 163 -56.75 -27.71 46.69
N PRO A 164 -56.45 -29.02 46.68
CA PRO A 164 -55.41 -29.59 45.83
C PRO A 164 -55.75 -29.43 44.33
N GLY A 165 -54.77 -29.07 43.52
CA GLY A 165 -54.89 -28.91 42.07
C GLY A 165 -55.79 -27.76 41.59
N THR A 166 -56.16 -26.82 42.44
CA THR A 166 -57.13 -25.77 42.09
C THR A 166 -56.52 -24.56 41.38
N GLY A 167 -55.20 -24.41 41.38
CA GLY A 167 -54.48 -23.30 40.76
C GLY A 167 -53.67 -23.72 39.52
N TRP A 168 -53.47 -22.79 38.60
CA TRP A 168 -52.79 -23.02 37.33
C TRP A 168 -51.74 -21.94 37.06
N MET A 169 -50.52 -22.37 36.74
CA MET A 169 -49.45 -21.52 36.26
C MET A 169 -49.31 -21.66 34.75
N VAL A 170 -49.47 -20.55 34.02
CA VAL A 170 -49.15 -20.43 32.60
C VAL A 170 -47.76 -19.81 32.48
N ALA A 171 -46.76 -20.59 32.10
CA ALA A 171 -45.40 -20.12 31.87
C ALA A 171 -45.11 -20.08 30.36
N ALA A 172 -44.73 -18.91 29.86
CA ALA A 172 -44.48 -18.69 28.44
C ALA A 172 -43.11 -18.04 28.19
N LYS A 173 -42.43 -18.45 27.12
CA LYS A 173 -41.10 -17.95 26.73
C LYS A 173 -41.03 -17.62 25.24
N ALA A 174 -40.39 -16.50 24.91
CA ALA A 174 -40.06 -16.10 23.54
C ALA A 174 -38.62 -15.56 23.47
N GLY A 175 -38.03 -15.58 22.27
CA GLY A 175 -36.72 -14.95 21.99
C GLY A 175 -35.49 -15.76 22.43
N ALA A 176 -35.58 -17.08 22.42
CA ALA A 176 -34.48 -17.99 22.76
C ALA A 176 -33.19 -17.80 21.92
N ALA A 177 -33.31 -17.28 20.69
CA ALA A 177 -32.19 -17.06 19.79
C ALA A 177 -31.15 -16.04 20.31
N ASN A 178 -31.53 -15.14 21.23
CA ASN A 178 -30.59 -14.18 21.85
C ASN A 178 -29.38 -14.89 22.51
N LYS A 179 -29.63 -16.01 23.21
CA LYS A 179 -28.60 -16.78 23.89
C LYS A 179 -27.74 -17.63 22.94
N LEU A 180 -28.32 -18.09 21.83
CA LEU A 180 -27.55 -18.73 20.76
C LEU A 180 -26.63 -17.72 20.06
N GLY A 181 -27.05 -16.45 19.99
CA GLY A 181 -26.24 -15.37 19.46
C GLY A 181 -24.93 -15.16 20.23
N TYR A 182 -24.96 -15.30 21.56
CA TYR A 182 -23.76 -15.26 22.39
C TYR A 182 -22.75 -16.35 22.00
N ILE A 183 -23.22 -17.59 21.86
CA ILE A 183 -22.38 -18.74 21.49
C ILE A 183 -21.81 -18.53 20.08
N ALA A 184 -22.64 -18.10 19.13
CA ALA A 184 -22.23 -17.84 17.76
C ALA A 184 -21.15 -16.76 17.68
N ALA A 185 -21.32 -15.62 18.36
CA ALA A 185 -20.35 -14.52 18.32
C ALA A 185 -19.00 -14.89 18.98
N HIS A 186 -19.01 -15.63 20.09
CA HIS A 186 -17.75 -16.05 20.72
C HIS A 186 -17.06 -17.15 19.89
N SER A 187 -17.83 -18.10 19.35
CA SER A 187 -17.28 -19.14 18.47
C SER A 187 -16.71 -18.53 17.20
N ALA A 188 -17.33 -17.47 16.68
CA ALA A 188 -16.84 -16.75 15.52
C ALA A 188 -15.44 -16.17 15.73
N ILE A 189 -15.20 -15.51 16.88
CA ILE A 189 -13.87 -14.97 17.19
C ILE A 189 -12.83 -16.09 17.20
N VAL A 190 -13.13 -17.21 17.86
CA VAL A 190 -12.23 -18.38 17.89
C VAL A 190 -11.95 -18.89 16.48
N LEU A 191 -12.98 -19.08 15.65
CA LEU A 191 -12.84 -19.58 14.28
C LEU A 191 -12.03 -18.62 13.40
N VAL A 192 -12.26 -17.31 13.50
CA VAL A 192 -11.50 -16.31 12.74
C VAL A 192 -10.04 -16.31 13.16
N CYS A 193 -9.74 -16.33 14.46
CA CYS A 193 -8.36 -16.38 14.95
C CYS A 193 -7.66 -17.67 14.53
N VAL A 194 -8.32 -18.83 14.66
CA VAL A 194 -7.76 -20.12 14.23
C VAL A 194 -7.56 -20.16 12.71
N GLY A 195 -8.52 -19.67 11.93
CA GLY A 195 -8.39 -19.57 10.48
C GLY A 195 -7.22 -18.68 10.06
N GLY A 196 -7.06 -17.51 10.70
CA GLY A 196 -5.91 -16.63 10.47
C GLY A 196 -4.56 -17.26 10.84
N LEU A 197 -4.51 -18.06 11.91
CA LEU A 197 -3.31 -18.82 12.28
C LEU A 197 -2.96 -19.92 11.27
N LEU A 198 -3.97 -20.54 10.65
CA LEU A 198 -3.78 -21.56 9.61
C LEU A 198 -3.30 -20.96 8.28
N ASP A 199 -3.70 -19.73 7.96
CA ASP A 199 -3.32 -19.02 6.74
C ASP A 199 -2.05 -18.17 6.89
N GLY A 200 -1.60 -17.92 8.13
CA GLY A 200 -0.39 -17.16 8.42
C GLY A 200 0.90 -17.99 8.45
N ASP A 201 2.01 -17.32 8.78
CA ASP A 201 3.36 -17.91 8.77
C ASP A 201 3.61 -18.95 9.88
N LEU A 202 2.66 -19.18 10.79
CA LEU A 202 2.86 -20.08 11.93
C LEU A 202 3.29 -21.48 11.48
N ILE A 203 2.65 -22.01 10.44
CA ILE A 203 2.97 -23.35 9.93
C ILE A 203 4.34 -23.35 9.23
N VAL A 204 4.66 -22.31 8.45
CA VAL A 204 5.97 -22.16 7.80
C VAL A 204 7.07 -22.07 8.87
N ARG A 205 6.87 -21.28 9.92
CA ARG A 205 7.79 -21.18 11.06
C ARG A 205 7.94 -22.49 11.83
N ALA A 206 6.85 -23.23 12.03
CA ALA A 206 6.92 -24.55 12.65
C ALA A 206 7.75 -25.52 11.79
N GLN A 207 7.63 -25.47 10.46
CA GLN A 207 8.48 -26.23 9.55
C GLN A 207 9.95 -25.78 9.58
N MET A 208 10.23 -24.49 9.77
CA MET A 208 11.60 -23.99 9.97
C MET A 208 12.19 -24.50 11.29
N LEU A 209 11.44 -24.41 12.39
CA LEU A 209 11.88 -24.83 13.73
C LEU A 209 12.08 -26.35 13.86
N LEU A 210 11.15 -27.14 13.30
CA LEU A 210 11.12 -28.60 13.49
C LEU A 210 11.69 -29.37 12.29
N GLY A 211 11.72 -28.76 11.11
CA GLY A 211 12.08 -29.40 9.84
C GLY A 211 13.42 -28.95 9.25
N GLY A 212 14.21 -28.17 9.99
CA GLY A 212 15.56 -27.73 9.59
C GLY A 212 15.57 -26.84 8.35
N LYS A 213 14.49 -26.08 8.10
CA LYS A 213 14.40 -25.14 6.97
C LYS A 213 14.93 -23.78 7.35
N THR A 214 15.77 -23.20 6.50
CA THR A 214 16.39 -21.89 6.73
C THR A 214 16.09 -20.94 5.57
N PRO A 215 15.93 -19.62 5.80
CA PRO A 215 15.79 -18.66 4.72
C PRO A 215 17.09 -18.58 3.90
N TYR A 216 16.96 -18.43 2.58
CA TYR A 216 18.06 -18.14 1.69
C TYR A 216 18.35 -16.63 1.67
N GLN A 217 19.62 -16.26 1.85
CA GLN A 217 20.09 -14.86 1.86
C GLN A 217 20.99 -14.51 0.66
N GLY A 218 21.25 -15.46 -0.22
CA GLY A 218 22.15 -15.26 -1.37
C GLY A 218 21.46 -14.64 -2.58
N GLY A 219 22.26 -14.15 -3.52
CA GLY A 219 21.83 -13.90 -4.91
C GLY A 219 22.28 -15.06 -5.80
N GLY A 220 21.41 -15.52 -6.71
CA GLY A 220 21.71 -16.64 -7.59
C GLY A 220 20.49 -17.17 -8.35
N LEU A 221 20.70 -18.17 -9.20
CA LEU A 221 19.62 -18.84 -9.92
C LEU A 221 18.78 -19.66 -8.94
N ILE A 222 17.45 -19.62 -9.10
CA ILE A 222 16.51 -20.42 -8.30
C ILE A 222 16.89 -21.91 -8.34
N ALA A 223 17.37 -22.40 -9.49
CA ALA A 223 17.79 -23.79 -9.69
C ALA A 223 18.91 -24.24 -8.73
N ASP A 224 19.81 -23.35 -8.32
CA ASP A 224 20.98 -23.67 -7.50
C ASP A 224 20.69 -23.60 -5.99
N VAL A 225 19.48 -23.18 -5.61
CA VAL A 225 19.08 -23.05 -4.21
C VAL A 225 18.88 -24.42 -3.58
N LYS A 226 19.65 -24.70 -2.52
CA LYS A 226 19.66 -25.97 -1.78
C LYS A 226 18.29 -26.37 -1.22
N PRO A 227 18.02 -27.68 -1.03
CA PRO A 227 16.76 -28.18 -0.46
C PRO A 227 16.40 -27.67 0.94
N GLU A 228 17.38 -27.21 1.73
CA GLU A 228 17.18 -26.61 3.06
C GLU A 228 16.41 -25.28 3.00
N HIS A 229 16.44 -24.58 1.87
CA HIS A 229 15.69 -23.33 1.64
C HIS A 229 14.38 -23.54 0.88
N ARG A 230 14.02 -24.79 0.59
CA ARG A 230 12.83 -25.18 -0.19
C ARG A 230 11.78 -25.87 0.67
N LEU A 231 10.55 -25.40 0.57
CA LEU A 231 9.36 -26.01 1.18
C LEU A 231 8.79 -27.08 0.25
N SER A 232 8.20 -28.12 0.85
CA SER A 232 7.59 -29.23 0.10
C SER A 232 6.33 -28.77 -0.64
N GLU A 233 6.03 -29.37 -1.79
CA GLU A 233 4.75 -29.19 -2.51
C GLU A 233 3.51 -29.53 -1.65
N ARG A 234 3.71 -30.38 -0.63
CA ARG A 234 2.69 -30.78 0.35
C ARG A 234 2.51 -29.77 1.49
N ASN A 235 3.17 -28.62 1.43
CA ASN A 235 3.00 -27.57 2.43
C ASN A 235 1.50 -27.19 2.52
N PRO A 236 0.87 -27.30 3.71
CA PRO A 236 -0.57 -27.08 3.85
C PRO A 236 -0.97 -25.61 3.73
N THR A 237 -0.05 -24.67 3.93
CA THR A 237 -0.30 -23.23 3.79
C THR A 237 0.93 -22.51 3.28
N PHE A 238 0.74 -21.57 2.37
CA PHE A 238 1.79 -20.67 1.92
C PHE A 238 1.19 -19.50 1.16
N ARG A 239 1.97 -18.42 1.06
CA ARG A 239 1.67 -17.28 0.20
C ARG A 239 2.98 -16.76 -0.37
N GLY A 240 3.16 -16.87 -1.68
CA GLY A 240 4.39 -16.49 -2.35
C GLY A 240 4.15 -15.80 -3.68
N ASN A 241 5.17 -15.10 -4.18
CA ASN A 241 5.16 -14.47 -5.49
C ASN A 241 5.89 -15.34 -6.51
N LEU A 242 5.35 -15.42 -7.72
CA LEU A 242 5.88 -16.22 -8.81
C LEU A 242 5.90 -15.34 -10.06
N LEU A 243 7.10 -14.98 -10.51
CA LEU A 243 7.32 -14.18 -11.71
C LEU A 243 7.40 -15.11 -12.92
N VAL A 244 6.66 -14.79 -13.98
CA VAL A 244 6.65 -15.54 -15.25
C VAL A 244 6.72 -14.54 -16.40
N ALA A 245 7.75 -14.65 -17.25
CA ALA A 245 7.85 -13.89 -18.49
C ALA A 245 6.98 -14.52 -19.58
N GLU A 246 6.51 -13.71 -20.53
CA GLU A 246 5.73 -14.18 -21.68
C GLU A 246 6.50 -15.24 -22.47
N GLY A 247 5.81 -16.34 -22.80
CA GLY A 247 6.42 -17.49 -23.48
C GLY A 247 7.23 -18.42 -22.58
N THR A 248 7.36 -18.12 -21.28
CA THR A 248 8.09 -18.96 -20.31
C THR A 248 7.16 -19.64 -19.30
N GLN A 249 7.71 -20.58 -18.52
CA GLN A 249 7.00 -21.29 -17.47
C GLN A 249 7.75 -21.20 -16.15
N SER A 250 7.02 -21.09 -15.04
CA SER A 250 7.60 -21.18 -13.69
C SER A 250 6.75 -22.07 -12.80
N SER A 251 7.39 -22.77 -11.87
CA SER A 251 6.73 -23.64 -10.89
C SER A 251 7.19 -23.42 -9.46
N THR A 252 7.96 -22.37 -9.19
CA THR A 252 8.55 -22.12 -7.88
C THR A 252 8.22 -20.70 -7.44
N ALA A 253 7.50 -20.59 -6.32
CA ALA A 253 7.11 -19.33 -5.71
C ALA A 253 8.11 -18.90 -4.64
N ILE A 254 8.32 -17.59 -4.50
CA ILE A 254 9.22 -16.97 -3.53
C ILE A 254 8.37 -16.43 -2.37
N LEU A 255 8.68 -16.89 -1.16
CA LEU A 255 8.07 -16.45 0.10
C LEU A 255 9.06 -15.51 0.79
N ASN A 256 8.67 -14.26 0.95
CA ASN A 256 9.49 -13.26 1.63
C ASN A 256 9.35 -13.41 3.15
N GLN A 257 10.46 -13.66 3.84
CA GLN A 257 10.56 -13.70 5.29
C GLN A 257 11.33 -12.48 5.81
N SER A 258 11.31 -12.22 7.11
CA SER A 258 12.07 -11.10 7.71
C SER A 258 13.57 -11.20 7.48
N ASP A 259 14.09 -12.42 7.39
CA ASP A 259 15.54 -12.71 7.42
C ASP A 259 16.03 -13.34 6.09
N GLY A 260 15.23 -13.29 5.01
CA GLY A 260 15.57 -13.86 3.71
C GLY A 260 14.35 -14.37 2.94
N VAL A 261 14.56 -15.29 2.00
CA VAL A 261 13.48 -15.88 1.20
C VAL A 261 13.41 -17.39 1.33
N LEU A 262 12.21 -17.95 1.27
CA LEU A 262 11.98 -19.39 1.14
C LEU A 262 11.38 -19.69 -0.23
N LEU A 263 11.76 -20.82 -0.81
CA LEU A 263 11.20 -21.27 -2.08
C LEU A 263 10.09 -22.28 -1.83
N GLN A 264 8.97 -22.14 -2.52
CA GLN A 264 7.86 -23.08 -2.50
C GLN A 264 7.68 -23.67 -3.89
N ASP A 265 7.98 -24.96 -4.03
CA ASP A 265 7.71 -25.68 -5.27
C ASP A 265 6.21 -25.99 -5.38
N LEU A 266 5.66 -25.83 -6.58
CA LEU A 266 4.26 -26.05 -6.90
C LEU A 266 4.08 -27.39 -7.64
N PRO A 267 2.94 -28.08 -7.44
CA PRO A 267 2.63 -29.33 -8.14
C PRO A 267 2.25 -29.14 -9.63
N PHE A 268 2.34 -27.91 -10.14
CA PHE A 268 2.08 -27.52 -11.52
C PHE A 268 3.03 -26.39 -11.92
N ALA A 269 3.18 -26.14 -13.21
CA ALA A 269 3.86 -24.96 -13.74
C ALA A 269 2.83 -24.00 -14.33
N ILE A 270 3.07 -22.70 -14.20
CA ILE A 270 2.28 -21.65 -14.83
C ILE A 270 3.08 -21.13 -16.02
N GLU A 271 2.51 -21.25 -17.21
CA GLU A 271 3.00 -20.61 -18.43
C GLU A 271 2.25 -19.30 -18.65
N LEU A 272 2.97 -18.21 -18.89
CA LEU A 272 2.36 -16.95 -19.32
C LEU A 272 2.32 -16.92 -20.86
N LYS A 273 1.12 -16.93 -21.44
CA LYS A 273 0.94 -16.76 -22.89
C LYS A 273 0.99 -15.30 -23.27
N LYS A 274 0.28 -14.46 -22.51
CA LYS A 274 0.19 -13.04 -22.79
C LYS A 274 -0.22 -12.26 -21.54
N PHE A 275 0.44 -11.14 -21.29
CA PHE A 275 -0.03 -10.11 -20.38
C PHE A 275 -0.79 -9.04 -21.17
N ILE A 276 -1.90 -8.58 -20.61
CA ILE A 276 -2.84 -7.68 -21.27
C ILE A 276 -3.05 -6.49 -20.35
N VAL A 277 -2.73 -5.31 -20.86
CA VAL A 277 -3.06 -4.03 -20.23
C VAL A 277 -3.97 -3.23 -21.16
N GLU A 278 -5.22 -3.05 -20.75
CA GLU A 278 -6.12 -2.12 -21.42
C GLU A 278 -5.99 -0.74 -20.77
N HIS A 279 -5.97 0.32 -21.58
CA HIS A 279 -5.94 1.69 -21.10
C HIS A 279 -7.19 2.44 -21.56
N TYR A 280 -7.63 3.41 -20.76
CA TYR A 280 -8.57 4.44 -21.22
C TYR A 280 -7.89 5.38 -22.22
N SER A 281 -8.66 6.19 -22.94
CA SER A 281 -8.12 7.22 -23.85
C SER A 281 -7.20 8.24 -23.16
N THR A 282 -7.33 8.40 -21.84
CA THR A 282 -6.47 9.24 -20.99
C THR A 282 -5.10 8.61 -20.70
N GLY A 283 -4.88 7.35 -21.11
CA GLY A 283 -3.69 6.57 -20.77
C GLY A 283 -3.80 5.85 -19.43
N MET A 284 -4.83 6.09 -18.61
CA MET A 284 -4.99 5.39 -17.33
C MET A 284 -5.28 3.89 -17.54
N PRO A 285 -4.63 2.98 -16.79
CA PRO A 285 -4.94 1.55 -16.87
C PRO A 285 -6.39 1.25 -16.48
N LYS A 286 -7.05 0.44 -17.29
CA LYS A 286 -8.43 -0.04 -17.13
C LYS A 286 -8.48 -1.49 -16.66
N LEU A 287 -7.62 -2.34 -17.21
CA LEU A 287 -7.59 -3.76 -16.94
C LEU A 287 -6.14 -4.26 -16.94
N PHE A 288 -5.83 -5.13 -15.98
CA PHE A 288 -4.63 -5.97 -16.01
C PHE A 288 -5.09 -7.43 -15.98
N ALA A 289 -4.75 -8.17 -17.02
CA ALA A 289 -5.12 -9.57 -17.18
C ALA A 289 -3.95 -10.38 -17.75
N SER A 290 -3.92 -11.66 -17.40
CA SER A 290 -2.94 -12.61 -17.91
C SER A 290 -3.63 -13.84 -18.46
N GLU A 291 -3.30 -14.17 -19.70
CA GLU A 291 -3.66 -15.45 -20.30
C GLU A 291 -2.57 -16.46 -19.93
N ILE A 292 -2.95 -17.49 -19.18
CA ILE A 292 -2.03 -18.50 -18.66
C ILE A 292 -2.43 -19.89 -19.10
N VAL A 293 -1.46 -20.80 -19.10
CA VAL A 293 -1.71 -22.24 -19.17
C VAL A 293 -1.10 -22.89 -17.94
N ILE A 294 -1.92 -23.61 -17.20
CA ILE A 294 -1.49 -24.40 -16.04
C ILE A 294 -1.11 -25.79 -16.55
N HIS A 295 0.15 -26.18 -16.33
CA HIS A 295 0.71 -27.48 -16.70
C HIS A 295 0.81 -28.35 -15.46
N ASP A 296 -0.03 -29.36 -15.37
CA ASP A 296 0.00 -30.28 -14.23
C ASP A 296 1.20 -31.22 -14.31
N LYS A 297 2.06 -31.25 -13.28
CA LYS A 297 3.29 -32.06 -13.30
C LYS A 297 3.02 -33.57 -13.19
N ALA A 298 1.88 -33.97 -12.61
CA ALA A 298 1.58 -35.38 -12.36
C ALA A 298 0.86 -36.03 -13.55
N THR A 299 -0.03 -35.30 -14.21
CA THR A 299 -0.88 -35.80 -15.30
C THR A 299 -0.44 -35.31 -16.68
N GLY A 300 0.33 -34.23 -16.75
CA GLY A 300 0.69 -33.56 -18.01
C GLY A 300 -0.45 -32.75 -18.64
N GLU A 301 -1.60 -32.63 -17.96
CA GLU A 301 -2.75 -31.87 -18.43
C GLU A 301 -2.41 -30.38 -18.58
N LYS A 302 -2.92 -29.76 -19.65
CA LYS A 302 -2.75 -28.33 -19.95
C LYS A 302 -4.09 -27.62 -19.85
N ILE A 303 -4.22 -26.74 -18.87
CA ILE A 303 -5.49 -26.08 -18.55
C ILE A 303 -5.35 -24.60 -18.84
N PRO A 304 -6.00 -24.07 -19.89
CA PRO A 304 -6.02 -22.64 -20.15
C PRO A 304 -6.84 -21.92 -19.07
N ALA A 305 -6.31 -20.82 -18.56
CA ALA A 305 -6.96 -19.98 -17.57
C ALA A 305 -6.65 -18.50 -17.84
N ARG A 306 -7.53 -17.63 -17.37
CA ARG A 306 -7.35 -16.19 -17.41
C ARG A 306 -7.38 -15.66 -15.98
N VAL A 307 -6.36 -14.91 -15.61
CA VAL A 307 -6.23 -14.30 -14.28
C VAL A 307 -6.36 -12.80 -14.44
N GLU A 308 -7.30 -12.19 -13.74
CA GLU A 308 -7.48 -10.73 -13.75
C GLU A 308 -7.39 -10.17 -12.33
N VAL A 309 -7.17 -8.86 -12.23
CA VAL A 309 -7.26 -8.19 -10.92
C VAL A 309 -8.65 -8.45 -10.31
N ASN A 310 -8.65 -8.93 -9.06
CA ASN A 310 -9.82 -9.39 -8.30
C ASN A 310 -10.52 -10.65 -8.82
N HIS A 311 -10.06 -11.27 -9.92
CA HIS A 311 -10.61 -12.52 -10.47
C HIS A 311 -9.48 -13.56 -10.57
N PRO A 312 -9.15 -14.25 -9.46
CA PRO A 312 -8.10 -15.25 -9.44
C PRO A 312 -8.51 -16.54 -10.16
N ALA A 313 -7.52 -17.27 -10.69
CA ALA A 313 -7.71 -18.65 -11.11
C ALA A 313 -7.41 -19.59 -9.93
N SER A 314 -8.06 -20.76 -9.90
CA SER A 314 -7.92 -21.74 -8.82
C SER A 314 -7.56 -23.11 -9.36
N TYR A 315 -6.50 -23.73 -8.82
CA TYR A 315 -6.12 -25.09 -9.20
C TYR A 315 -5.51 -25.86 -8.02
N LYS A 316 -5.99 -27.09 -7.76
CA LYS A 316 -5.55 -27.96 -6.64
C LYS A 316 -5.51 -27.26 -5.27
N GLY A 317 -6.50 -26.39 -5.00
CA GLY A 317 -6.60 -25.61 -3.77
C GLY A 317 -5.56 -24.50 -3.62
N ILE A 318 -4.90 -24.12 -4.71
CA ILE A 318 -3.98 -22.98 -4.79
C ILE A 318 -4.67 -21.92 -5.65
N GLU A 319 -4.84 -20.73 -5.07
CA GLU A 319 -5.37 -19.55 -5.74
C GLU A 319 -4.21 -18.79 -6.40
N ILE A 320 -4.41 -18.32 -7.63
CA ILE A 320 -3.44 -17.60 -8.45
C ILE A 320 -4.00 -16.19 -8.69
N TYR A 321 -3.41 -15.20 -8.04
CA TYR A 321 -3.82 -13.80 -8.14
C TYR A 321 -2.88 -13.02 -9.05
N GLN A 322 -3.43 -12.10 -9.86
CA GLN A 322 -2.61 -11.08 -10.50
C GLN A 322 -2.15 -10.08 -9.44
N SER A 323 -0.85 -10.08 -9.10
CA SER A 323 -0.28 -9.23 -8.04
C SER A 323 0.41 -8.00 -8.61
N SER A 324 1.28 -8.19 -9.60
CA SER A 324 2.00 -7.12 -10.29
C SER A 324 2.36 -7.58 -11.70
N PHE A 325 3.04 -6.71 -12.43
CA PHE A 325 3.71 -7.03 -13.69
C PHE A 325 5.14 -6.46 -13.64
N ASP A 326 5.98 -6.94 -14.54
CA ASP A 326 7.36 -6.50 -14.68
C ASP A 326 7.79 -6.60 -16.15
N ASP A 327 9.01 -6.15 -16.45
CA ASP A 327 9.66 -6.43 -17.72
C ASP A 327 10.20 -7.87 -17.72
N GLY A 328 9.81 -8.65 -18.73
CA GLY A 328 10.15 -10.07 -18.85
C GLY A 328 11.48 -10.35 -19.55
N GLY A 329 12.31 -9.33 -19.77
CA GLY A 329 13.52 -9.43 -20.57
C GLY A 329 13.34 -8.85 -21.96
N SER A 330 12.84 -7.61 -22.05
CA SER A 330 12.75 -6.87 -23.31
C SER A 330 14.14 -6.70 -23.93
N HIS A 331 14.21 -6.85 -25.25
CA HIS A 331 15.43 -6.61 -26.01
C HIS A 331 15.50 -5.13 -26.37
N LEU A 332 16.63 -4.49 -26.10
CA LEU A 332 16.85 -3.06 -26.30
C LEU A 332 18.06 -2.81 -27.19
N LYS A 333 17.91 -1.90 -28.15
CA LYS A 333 19.01 -1.31 -28.91
C LYS A 333 19.13 0.16 -28.51
N LEU A 334 20.25 0.51 -27.87
CA LEU A 334 20.51 1.84 -27.34
C LEU A 334 21.67 2.52 -28.09
N ARG A 335 21.55 3.83 -28.31
CA ARG A 335 22.64 4.70 -28.75
C ARG A 335 23.17 5.49 -27.55
N GLY A 336 24.44 5.30 -27.23
CA GLY A 336 25.19 6.12 -26.29
C GLY A 336 25.53 7.47 -26.91
N VAL A 337 24.98 8.55 -26.35
CA VAL A 337 25.19 9.94 -26.72
C VAL A 337 26.28 10.55 -25.82
N PRO A 338 27.39 11.07 -26.37
CA PRO A 338 28.51 11.64 -25.60
C PRO A 338 28.14 12.85 -24.76
N MET A 339 28.23 12.72 -23.45
CA MET A 339 28.00 13.84 -22.50
C MET A 339 29.30 14.56 -22.13
N VAL A 340 30.47 14.06 -22.54
CA VAL A 340 31.79 14.68 -22.33
C VAL A 340 32.58 14.67 -23.65
N ALA A 341 33.56 15.56 -23.79
CA ALA A 341 34.26 15.77 -25.06
C ALA A 341 35.09 14.55 -25.50
N GLU A 342 35.59 13.78 -24.54
CA GLU A 342 36.43 12.61 -24.75
C GLU A 342 35.64 11.34 -25.14
N ALA A 343 34.32 11.34 -24.90
CA ALA A 343 33.46 10.20 -25.17
C ALA A 343 33.06 10.13 -26.66
N LYS A 344 33.00 8.92 -27.20
CA LYS A 344 32.52 8.66 -28.57
C LYS A 344 31.12 8.03 -28.55
N PRO A 345 30.28 8.29 -29.57
CA PRO A 345 29.02 7.59 -29.69
C PRO A 345 29.23 6.09 -29.83
N ILE A 346 28.40 5.30 -29.18
CA ILE A 346 28.42 3.83 -29.25
C ILE A 346 27.01 3.30 -29.43
N GLU A 347 26.86 2.15 -30.08
CA GLU A 347 25.62 1.39 -30.06
C GLU A 347 25.79 0.18 -29.14
N VAL A 348 24.77 -0.09 -28.34
CA VAL A 348 24.76 -1.20 -27.40
C VAL A 348 23.41 -1.91 -27.48
N GLU A 349 23.47 -3.23 -27.61
CA GLU A 349 22.29 -4.09 -27.59
C GLU A 349 22.33 -4.94 -26.32
N GLY A 350 21.17 -5.15 -25.71
CA GLY A 350 21.07 -5.93 -24.49
C GLY A 350 19.65 -6.31 -24.14
N VAL A 351 19.51 -7.12 -23.10
CA VAL A 351 18.23 -7.62 -22.59
C VAL A 351 18.03 -7.07 -21.19
N VAL A 352 16.83 -6.58 -20.90
CA VAL A 352 16.47 -6.14 -19.54
C VAL A 352 16.73 -7.26 -18.53
N GLY A 353 17.36 -6.93 -17.41
CA GLY A 353 17.83 -7.87 -16.39
C GLY A 353 19.28 -8.31 -16.57
N ASN A 354 19.88 -8.11 -17.76
CA ASN A 354 21.28 -8.44 -18.03
C ASN A 354 22.19 -7.21 -17.96
N SER A 355 23.49 -7.47 -18.01
CA SER A 355 24.53 -6.43 -18.04
C SER A 355 25.51 -6.62 -19.18
N THR A 356 26.17 -5.54 -19.59
CA THR A 356 27.16 -5.52 -20.67
C THR A 356 28.27 -4.54 -20.31
N GLN A 357 29.53 -4.91 -20.59
CA GLN A 357 30.66 -4.01 -20.35
C GLN A 357 30.79 -3.00 -21.49
N LEU A 358 30.95 -1.74 -21.13
CA LEU A 358 31.24 -0.63 -22.03
C LEU A 358 32.75 -0.41 -22.05
N THR A 359 33.41 -0.86 -23.10
CA THR A 359 34.81 -0.52 -23.37
C THR A 359 34.85 0.81 -24.13
N ASN A 360 35.05 1.91 -23.43
CA ASN A 360 35.24 3.20 -24.08
C ASN A 360 36.68 3.27 -24.62
N ASN A 361 36.89 2.97 -25.90
CA ASN A 361 38.19 3.10 -26.60
C ASN A 361 38.57 4.58 -26.83
N GLY A 362 38.49 5.42 -25.80
CA GLY A 362 38.59 6.87 -25.87
C GLY A 362 39.01 7.52 -24.54
N GLY A 363 40.21 7.20 -24.06
CA GLY A 363 41.18 8.12 -23.44
C GLY A 363 40.80 9.19 -22.41
N ALA A 364 39.64 9.19 -21.75
CA ALA A 364 39.35 10.15 -20.68
C ALA A 364 39.98 9.71 -19.34
N PRO A 365 40.64 10.59 -18.56
CA PRO A 365 41.04 10.27 -17.19
C PRO A 365 39.80 9.95 -16.34
N GLY A 366 39.67 8.72 -15.84
CA GLY A 366 38.46 8.24 -15.13
C GLY A 366 37.53 7.35 -15.97
N SER A 367 37.85 7.10 -17.25
CA SER A 367 37.16 6.10 -18.09
C SER A 367 37.56 4.66 -17.75
N GLY A 368 37.30 4.25 -16.51
CA GLY A 368 37.30 2.84 -16.16
C GLY A 368 36.26 2.08 -16.98
N THR A 369 36.43 0.76 -17.12
CA THR A 369 35.40 -0.13 -17.65
C THR A 369 34.10 0.11 -16.90
N LEU A 370 33.07 0.60 -17.60
CA LEU A 370 31.73 0.77 -17.04
C LEU A 370 30.92 -0.47 -17.36
N THR A 371 30.11 -0.94 -16.41
CA THR A 371 29.12 -1.99 -16.67
C THR A 371 27.75 -1.35 -16.78
N LEU A 372 27.12 -1.49 -17.96
CA LEU A 372 25.74 -1.10 -18.20
C LEU A 372 24.82 -2.25 -17.79
N GLU A 373 23.93 -2.01 -16.83
CA GLU A 373 22.89 -2.94 -16.40
C GLU A 373 21.54 -2.43 -16.94
N PHE A 374 20.90 -3.22 -17.80
CA PHE A 374 19.58 -2.88 -18.35
C PHE A 374 18.52 -3.22 -17.30
N THR A 375 17.74 -2.25 -16.81
CA THR A 375 16.85 -2.51 -15.66
C THR A 375 15.37 -2.53 -16.00
N ALA A 376 14.89 -1.67 -16.89
CA ALA A 376 13.49 -1.70 -17.29
C ALA A 376 13.24 -0.95 -18.61
N LEU A 377 12.27 -1.42 -19.38
CA LEU A 377 11.61 -0.66 -20.43
C LEU A 377 10.15 -0.39 -20.03
N ARG A 378 9.71 0.86 -20.15
CA ARG A 378 8.29 1.21 -20.10
C ARG A 378 7.91 1.85 -21.41
N THR A 379 6.97 1.25 -22.14
CA THR A 379 6.50 1.79 -23.43
C THR A 379 5.48 2.92 -23.26
N ILE A 380 4.81 2.96 -22.11
CA ILE A 380 3.80 3.97 -21.75
C ILE A 380 4.14 4.49 -20.37
N ASN A 381 4.24 5.81 -20.23
CA ASN A 381 4.43 6.50 -18.95
C ASN A 381 3.37 7.58 -18.82
N VAL A 382 2.51 7.48 -17.82
CA VAL A 382 1.40 8.41 -17.61
C VAL A 382 1.74 9.35 -16.47
N GLU A 383 2.10 10.58 -16.82
CA GLU A 383 2.50 11.60 -15.86
C GLU A 383 1.38 12.63 -15.65
N ASN A 384 1.34 13.23 -14.45
CA ASN A 384 0.37 14.26 -14.12
C ASN A 384 0.96 15.66 -14.34
N PHE A 385 0.41 16.39 -15.31
CA PHE A 385 0.80 17.78 -15.62
C PHE A 385 -0.10 18.82 -14.97
N GLY A 386 -1.13 18.40 -14.26
CA GLY A 386 -2.07 19.33 -13.67
C GLY A 386 -1.50 19.99 -12.41
N GLY A 387 -1.18 21.29 -12.53
CA GLY A 387 -0.53 22.09 -11.50
C GLY A 387 0.43 23.16 -12.04
N ALA A 388 0.81 23.11 -13.32
CA ALA A 388 1.56 24.19 -13.97
C ALA A 388 0.60 25.34 -14.35
N GLY A 389 0.26 26.20 -13.39
CA GLY A 389 -0.37 27.49 -13.71
C GLY A 389 0.56 28.33 -14.59
N PRO A 390 0.04 29.25 -15.43
CA PRO A 390 0.82 30.08 -16.36
C PRO A 390 1.62 31.20 -15.66
N GLY A 391 2.38 30.86 -14.62
CA GLY A 391 3.19 31.79 -13.84
C GLY A 391 4.26 31.11 -12.98
N GLY A 392 4.63 29.87 -13.32
CA GLY A 392 5.39 28.97 -12.44
C GLY A 392 6.76 28.51 -12.94
N SER A 393 7.40 29.17 -13.91
CA SER A 393 8.86 29.04 -14.16
C SER A 393 9.44 30.10 -15.12
N GLY A 394 8.76 31.24 -15.27
CA GLY A 394 9.38 32.40 -15.92
C GLY A 394 10.43 33.00 -14.99
N VAL A 395 11.70 32.69 -15.22
CA VAL A 395 12.78 33.55 -14.75
C VAL A 395 12.62 34.89 -15.47
N ASP A 396 11.90 35.83 -14.86
CA ASP A 396 12.06 37.24 -15.16
C ASP A 396 13.48 37.60 -14.74
N VAL A 397 14.36 37.77 -15.73
CA VAL A 397 15.80 38.04 -15.56
C VAL A 397 16.06 39.37 -14.81
N ARG A 398 15.01 40.12 -14.42
CA ARG A 398 15.11 41.38 -13.68
C ARG A 398 14.72 41.32 -12.20
N LYS A 399 14.36 40.16 -11.65
CA LYS A 399 14.07 40.03 -10.21
C LYS A 399 15.01 39.05 -9.53
N VAL A 400 16.04 39.61 -8.91
CA VAL A 400 16.92 38.94 -7.96
C VAL A 400 16.16 38.78 -6.65
N ASP A 401 15.62 37.58 -6.39
CA ASP A 401 15.36 37.14 -5.02
C ASP A 401 15.58 35.63 -4.90
N LEU A 402 16.84 35.26 -4.65
CA LEU A 402 17.29 33.87 -4.49
C LEU A 402 16.72 33.17 -3.23
N ARG A 403 16.11 33.91 -2.30
CA ARG A 403 15.63 33.37 -1.02
C ARG A 403 14.21 32.79 -1.10
N GLU A 404 13.36 33.36 -1.94
CA GLU A 404 11.94 32.99 -2.05
C GLU A 404 11.74 31.66 -2.83
N SER A 405 12.66 31.35 -3.76
CA SER A 405 12.65 30.08 -4.52
C SER A 405 12.95 28.84 -3.67
N VAL A 406 13.60 29.02 -2.51
CA VAL A 406 13.98 27.94 -1.58
C VAL A 406 12.90 27.71 -0.52
N GLU A 407 12.20 28.74 -0.07
CA GLU A 407 11.10 28.61 0.91
C GLU A 407 9.84 27.95 0.33
N SER A 408 9.58 28.11 -0.98
CA SER A 408 8.45 27.48 -1.66
C SER A 408 8.46 25.94 -1.66
N ARG A 409 9.59 25.32 -1.28
CA ARG A 409 9.74 23.84 -1.22
C ARG A 409 9.66 23.26 0.20
N LEU A 410 9.39 24.06 1.22
CA LEU A 410 9.37 23.62 2.62
C LEU A 410 8.04 23.99 3.30
N GLY A 411 6.95 23.33 2.91
CA GLY A 411 5.66 23.45 3.60
C GLY A 411 4.75 22.25 3.30
N ALA A 412 4.53 21.39 4.30
CA ALA A 412 3.59 20.28 4.20
C ALA A 412 2.19 20.66 4.72
N ALA A 413 1.21 19.94 4.17
CA ALA A 413 -0.15 19.74 4.69
C ALA A 413 -1.24 20.78 4.32
N ASN A 414 -1.65 20.80 3.06
CA ASN A 414 -3.03 20.39 2.68
C ASN A 414 -3.15 20.33 1.15
N LYS A 415 -3.29 19.11 0.61
CA LYS A 415 -3.57 18.88 -0.81
C LYS A 415 -4.96 19.39 -1.14
N THR A 416 -5.07 20.61 -1.64
CA THR A 416 -6.20 21.02 -2.47
C THR A 416 -6.16 20.21 -3.76
N VAL A 417 -7.33 19.83 -4.25
CA VAL A 417 -7.53 18.96 -5.42
C VAL A 417 -6.72 19.51 -6.60
N THR A 418 -5.55 18.93 -6.86
CA THR A 418 -4.82 19.19 -8.09
C THR A 418 -5.64 18.59 -9.22
N LYS A 419 -6.11 19.45 -10.14
CA LYS A 419 -6.68 19.00 -11.41
C LYS A 419 -5.68 17.98 -11.98
N LYS A 420 -6.10 16.75 -12.26
CA LYS A 420 -5.19 15.73 -12.81
C LYS A 420 -5.24 15.82 -14.32
N GLU A 421 -4.20 16.34 -14.94
CA GLU A 421 -4.02 16.30 -16.39
C GLU A 421 -3.01 15.20 -16.70
N LEU A 422 -3.54 13.97 -16.73
CA LEU A 422 -2.74 12.78 -17.02
C LEU A 422 -2.46 12.71 -18.51
N ARG A 423 -1.18 12.60 -18.88
CA ARG A 423 -0.75 12.47 -20.28
C ARG A 423 0.30 11.38 -20.39
N ASN A 424 0.19 10.56 -21.44
CA ASN A 424 1.26 9.66 -21.82
C ASN A 424 2.43 10.46 -22.40
N VAL A 425 3.61 10.34 -21.80
CA VAL A 425 4.85 11.03 -22.22
C VAL A 425 5.77 10.13 -23.06
N GLY A 426 5.30 8.94 -23.44
CA GLY A 426 6.01 8.00 -24.29
C GLY A 426 6.94 7.05 -23.54
N PRO A 427 7.82 6.34 -24.26
CA PRO A 427 8.66 5.32 -23.68
C PRO A 427 9.75 5.89 -22.78
N SER A 428 10.13 5.14 -21.75
CA SER A 428 11.30 5.39 -20.91
C SER A 428 12.15 4.13 -20.75
N VAL A 429 13.45 4.35 -20.57
CA VAL A 429 14.43 3.30 -20.31
C VAL A 429 15.11 3.60 -18.98
N SER A 430 15.10 2.60 -18.11
CA SER A 430 15.89 2.60 -16.88
C SER A 430 17.14 1.74 -17.07
N TYR A 431 18.27 2.21 -16.56
CA TYR A 431 19.53 1.46 -16.55
C TYR A 431 20.39 1.85 -15.35
N LYS A 432 21.36 1.00 -15.00
CA LYS A 432 22.43 1.37 -14.05
C LYS A 432 23.76 1.39 -14.76
N LEU A 433 24.61 2.35 -14.37
CA LEU A 433 26.03 2.32 -14.72
C LEU A 433 26.83 2.03 -13.47
N ARG A 434 27.61 0.96 -13.51
CA ARG A 434 28.52 0.56 -12.44
C ARG A 434 29.96 0.82 -12.84
N ASP A 435 30.71 1.49 -11.98
CA ASP A 435 32.14 1.72 -12.17
C ASP A 435 33.01 0.54 -11.72
N ALA A 436 34.32 0.64 -11.95
CA ALA A 436 35.29 -0.37 -11.55
C ALA A 436 35.42 -0.52 -10.02
N ALA A 437 34.98 0.46 -9.23
CA ALA A 437 34.93 0.38 -7.77
C ALA A 437 33.64 -0.34 -7.29
N GLY A 438 32.73 -0.68 -8.20
CA GLY A 438 31.47 -1.34 -7.89
C GLY A 438 30.35 -0.39 -7.51
N GLN A 439 30.56 0.93 -7.53
CA GLN A 439 29.51 1.91 -7.26
C GLN A 439 28.57 1.97 -8.47
N ALA A 440 27.27 1.80 -8.22
CA ALA A 440 26.23 1.88 -9.25
C ALA A 440 25.42 3.17 -9.09
N ARG A 441 25.15 3.83 -10.22
CA ARG A 441 24.20 4.94 -10.33
C ARG A 441 23.04 4.52 -11.20
N GLU A 442 21.84 4.99 -10.86
CA GLU A 442 20.64 4.65 -11.61
C GLU A 442 20.19 5.82 -12.48
N PHE A 443 19.75 5.49 -13.69
CA PHE A 443 19.30 6.43 -14.69
C PHE A 443 17.89 6.06 -15.14
N HIS A 444 17.10 7.09 -15.43
CA HIS A 444 15.74 6.97 -15.95
C HIS A 444 15.51 8.04 -17.01
N ASN A 445 15.55 7.64 -18.28
CA ASN A 445 15.50 8.57 -19.40
C ASN A 445 14.16 8.42 -20.13
N TYR A 446 13.53 9.55 -20.45
CA TYR A 446 12.39 9.58 -21.36
C TYR A 446 12.89 9.71 -22.81
N MET A 447 12.31 8.92 -23.70
CA MET A 447 12.79 8.77 -25.08
C MET A 447 12.12 9.72 -26.07
N LEU A 448 11.10 10.47 -25.62
CA LEU A 448 10.45 11.52 -26.38
C LEU A 448 10.53 12.85 -25.61
N PRO A 449 10.59 13.98 -26.31
CA PRO A 449 10.58 15.27 -25.66
C PRO A 449 9.21 15.53 -25.02
N VAL A 450 9.24 15.95 -23.77
CA VAL A 450 8.07 16.24 -22.95
C VAL A 450 7.82 17.73 -22.96
N ASP A 451 6.58 18.10 -23.29
CA ASP A 451 6.12 19.47 -23.13
C ASP A 451 5.78 19.72 -21.67
N THR A 452 6.58 20.58 -21.02
CA THR A 452 6.39 20.95 -19.61
C THR A 452 5.57 22.23 -19.43
N GLY A 453 5.07 22.83 -20.52
CA GLY A 453 4.37 24.12 -20.51
C GLY A 453 5.30 25.34 -20.49
N ASP A 454 6.61 25.13 -20.43
CA ASP A 454 7.62 26.16 -20.16
C ASP A 454 8.64 26.26 -21.31
N GLY A 455 8.20 26.75 -22.46
CA GLY A 455 9.06 26.95 -23.64
C GLY A 455 9.07 25.76 -24.59
N VAL A 456 10.25 25.37 -25.09
CA VAL A 456 10.37 24.25 -26.02
C VAL A 456 10.28 22.89 -25.30
N PRO A 457 9.72 21.85 -25.94
CA PRO A 457 9.73 20.50 -25.38
C PRO A 457 11.13 20.02 -25.00
N VAL A 458 11.26 19.29 -23.90
CA VAL A 458 12.55 18.85 -23.35
C VAL A 458 12.61 17.33 -23.16
N PHE A 459 13.73 16.72 -23.48
CA PHE A 459 14.06 15.36 -23.05
C PHE A 459 14.43 15.38 -21.56
N LEU A 460 13.93 14.42 -20.81
CA LEU A 460 14.16 14.30 -19.38
C LEU A 460 15.12 13.13 -19.12
N LEU A 461 16.36 13.45 -18.73
CA LEU A 461 17.41 12.47 -18.42
C LEU A 461 17.63 12.43 -16.91
N GLY A 462 17.06 11.42 -16.25
CA GLY A 462 17.05 11.28 -14.79
C GLY A 462 18.29 10.57 -14.27
N VAL A 463 18.84 11.04 -13.15
CA VAL A 463 19.91 10.36 -12.40
C VAL A 463 19.60 10.35 -10.90
N ARG A 464 19.98 9.26 -10.22
CA ARG A 464 20.05 9.17 -8.76
C ARG A 464 21.25 8.33 -8.33
N GLU A 465 21.88 8.73 -7.23
CA GLU A 465 23.03 8.01 -6.68
C GLU A 465 22.60 6.77 -5.89
N THR A 466 21.43 6.84 -5.22
CA THR A 466 20.89 5.72 -4.45
C THR A 466 19.40 5.49 -4.76
N PRO A 467 18.88 4.26 -4.62
CA PRO A 467 17.46 3.97 -4.85
C PRO A 467 16.49 4.71 -3.93
N ALA A 468 16.98 5.22 -2.79
CA ALA A 468 16.19 5.97 -1.82
C ALA A 468 15.97 7.44 -2.21
N GLU A 469 16.81 7.98 -3.10
CA GLU A 469 16.71 9.37 -3.55
C GLU A 469 15.74 9.51 -4.74
N PRO A 470 15.04 10.66 -4.84
CA PRO A 470 14.28 10.99 -6.04
C PRO A 470 15.24 11.26 -7.21
N PHE A 471 14.81 10.88 -8.42
CA PHE A 471 15.54 11.22 -9.64
C PHE A 471 15.66 12.74 -9.81
N ARG A 472 16.87 13.19 -10.13
CA ARG A 472 17.15 14.55 -10.60
C ARG A 472 17.22 14.51 -12.12
N TYR A 473 16.45 15.38 -12.80
CA TYR A 473 16.35 15.35 -14.25
C TYR A 473 17.13 16.49 -14.89
N LEU A 474 18.06 16.14 -15.76
CA LEU A 474 18.58 17.06 -16.76
C LEU A 474 17.52 17.23 -17.85
N ARG A 475 17.12 18.49 -18.10
CA ARG A 475 16.17 18.85 -19.15
C ARG A 475 16.98 19.22 -20.38
N VAL A 476 16.89 18.47 -21.47
CA VAL A 476 17.62 18.76 -22.72
C VAL A 476 16.62 19.27 -23.76
N PRO A 477 16.75 20.51 -24.26
CA PRO A 477 15.79 21.05 -25.23
C PRO A 477 15.84 20.29 -26.54
N ALA A 478 14.66 20.00 -27.08
CA ALA A 478 14.52 19.45 -28.41
C ALA A 478 14.82 20.53 -29.46
N ASP A 479 15.57 20.17 -30.49
CA ASP A 479 15.85 21.06 -31.62
C ASP A 479 14.70 21.12 -32.64
N ASP A 480 14.93 21.80 -33.76
CA ASP A 480 13.99 21.96 -34.88
C ASP A 480 13.51 20.63 -35.48
N LYS A 481 14.22 19.52 -35.21
CA LYS A 481 13.86 18.16 -35.64
C LYS A 481 13.28 17.32 -34.51
N GLY A 482 13.05 17.89 -33.33
CA GLY A 482 12.59 17.17 -32.16
C GLY A 482 13.67 16.29 -31.52
N SER A 483 14.96 16.56 -31.77
CA SER A 483 16.08 15.74 -31.32
C SER A 483 16.94 16.45 -30.27
N MET A 484 17.76 15.70 -29.53
CA MET A 484 18.77 16.27 -28.64
C MET A 484 20.01 16.80 -29.39
N ASP A 485 20.16 16.49 -30.68
CA ASP A 485 21.42 16.70 -31.39
C ASP A 485 21.84 18.18 -31.42
N GLY A 486 20.90 19.12 -31.52
CA GLY A 486 21.17 20.56 -31.42
C GLY A 486 21.88 20.96 -30.13
N PHE A 487 21.35 20.52 -28.98
CA PHE A 487 21.96 20.74 -27.68
C PHE A 487 23.33 20.05 -27.58
N MET A 488 23.43 18.80 -28.02
CA MET A 488 24.69 18.03 -27.95
C MET A 488 25.81 18.67 -28.77
N ARG A 489 25.50 19.18 -29.98
CA ARG A 489 26.46 19.93 -30.80
C ARG A 489 26.90 21.22 -30.12
N MET A 490 25.95 21.98 -29.58
CA MET A 490 26.24 23.23 -28.85
C MET A 490 27.15 22.97 -27.66
N LYS A 491 26.88 21.92 -26.88
CA LYS A 491 27.70 21.50 -25.74
C LYS A 491 29.12 21.09 -26.16
N ALA A 492 29.26 20.36 -27.27
CA ALA A 492 30.57 19.96 -27.79
C ALA A 492 31.40 21.18 -28.23
N VAL A 493 30.78 22.16 -28.91
CA VAL A 493 31.43 23.43 -29.28
C VAL A 493 31.80 24.25 -28.04
N LEU A 494 30.96 24.29 -27.01
CA LEU A 494 31.27 24.99 -25.77
C LEU A 494 32.47 24.37 -25.04
N ALA A 495 32.67 23.06 -25.13
CA ALA A 495 33.80 22.37 -24.50
C ALA A 495 35.15 22.69 -25.20
N ASP A 496 35.14 22.97 -26.50
CA ASP A 496 36.32 23.28 -27.32
C ASP A 496 36.82 24.74 -27.09
N PRO A 497 38.03 24.93 -26.52
CA PRO A 497 38.58 26.27 -26.27
C PRO A 497 38.75 27.15 -27.51
N GLU A 498 39.16 26.57 -28.64
CA GLU A 498 39.34 27.32 -29.88
C GLU A 498 37.99 27.75 -30.46
N ALA A 499 36.98 26.87 -30.35
CA ALA A 499 35.62 27.20 -30.76
C ALA A 499 35.01 28.33 -29.91
N ARG A 500 35.27 28.33 -28.59
CA ARG A 500 34.83 29.42 -27.70
C ARG A 500 35.43 30.76 -28.15
N GLU A 501 36.72 30.79 -28.45
CA GLU A 501 37.37 32.01 -28.92
C GLU A 501 36.79 32.48 -30.26
N GLN A 502 36.54 31.55 -31.19
CA GLN A 502 35.90 31.85 -32.47
C GLN A 502 34.48 32.44 -32.29
N ALA A 503 33.67 31.87 -31.39
CA ALA A 503 32.32 32.38 -31.09
C ALA A 503 32.38 33.79 -30.48
N VAL A 504 33.34 34.05 -29.57
CA VAL A 504 33.55 35.38 -28.98
C VAL A 504 33.94 36.40 -30.05
N ARG A 505 34.88 36.07 -30.96
CA ARG A 505 35.26 36.97 -32.06
C ARG A 505 34.07 37.34 -32.95
N ARG A 506 33.18 36.38 -33.24
CA ARG A 506 31.94 36.63 -34.00
C ARG A 506 30.99 37.56 -33.27
N TYR A 507 30.78 37.32 -31.98
CA TYR A 507 29.93 38.16 -31.15
C TYR A 507 30.44 39.60 -31.12
N VAL A 508 31.74 39.81 -30.91
CA VAL A 508 32.36 41.14 -30.88
C VAL A 508 32.22 41.86 -32.21
N ALA A 509 32.44 41.16 -33.33
CA ALA A 509 32.30 41.73 -34.68
C ALA A 509 30.86 42.15 -35.01
N GLN A 510 29.85 41.52 -34.39
CA GLN A 510 28.44 41.91 -34.54
C GLN A 510 28.02 43.01 -33.55
N ALA A 511 28.63 43.04 -32.36
CA ALA A 511 28.23 43.94 -31.27
C ALA A 511 28.90 45.32 -31.33
N ILE A 512 30.09 45.42 -31.94
CA ILE A 512 30.91 46.64 -32.00
C ILE A 512 31.27 46.97 -33.44
N ASP A 513 31.12 48.24 -33.82
CA ASP A 513 31.57 48.75 -35.11
C ASP A 513 33.10 48.62 -35.26
N ALA A 514 33.57 48.22 -36.44
CA ALA A 514 34.98 47.96 -36.73
C ALA A 514 35.91 49.15 -36.47
N SER A 515 35.38 50.38 -36.38
CA SER A 515 36.12 51.60 -36.05
C SER A 515 36.49 51.76 -34.57
N ARG A 516 35.92 50.97 -33.65
CA ARG A 516 36.14 51.10 -32.18
C ARG A 516 36.96 49.94 -31.60
N THR A 517 38.24 49.90 -31.94
CA THR A 517 39.18 48.83 -31.57
C THR A 517 39.32 48.63 -30.05
N ASP A 518 39.44 49.70 -29.27
CA ASP A 518 39.68 49.61 -27.82
C ASP A 518 38.49 48.97 -27.08
N LEU A 519 37.26 49.30 -27.50
CA LEU A 519 36.03 48.71 -26.95
C LEU A 519 35.85 47.26 -27.41
N ALA A 520 36.28 46.93 -28.63
CA ALA A 520 36.25 45.56 -29.14
C ALA A 520 37.18 44.64 -28.33
N GLU A 521 38.40 45.09 -28.00
CA GLU A 521 39.33 44.33 -27.16
C GLU A 521 38.80 44.10 -25.74
N GLN A 522 38.25 45.14 -25.10
CA GLN A 522 37.64 45.02 -23.78
C GLN A 522 36.45 44.05 -23.79
N LEU A 523 35.54 44.18 -24.77
CA LEU A 523 34.40 43.28 -24.90
C LEU A 523 34.84 41.84 -25.16
N GLN A 524 35.85 41.63 -26.00
CA GLN A 524 36.43 40.31 -26.29
C GLN A 524 36.98 39.66 -25.03
N GLN A 525 37.73 40.41 -24.20
CA GLN A 525 38.27 39.89 -22.95
C GLN A 525 37.18 39.51 -21.96
N SER A 526 36.17 40.38 -21.77
CA SER A 526 35.02 40.11 -20.90
C SER A 526 34.20 38.91 -21.38
N ALA A 527 33.90 38.84 -22.67
CA ALA A 527 33.15 37.75 -23.30
C ALA A 527 33.89 36.41 -23.21
N SER A 528 35.20 36.40 -23.47
CA SER A 528 36.04 35.20 -23.35
C SER A 528 36.06 34.68 -21.91
N ARG A 529 36.23 35.56 -20.92
CA ARG A 529 36.20 35.18 -19.51
C ARG A 529 34.83 34.65 -19.09
N ALA A 530 33.74 35.32 -19.49
CA ALA A 530 32.38 34.91 -19.18
C ALA A 530 32.06 33.52 -19.75
N LEU A 531 32.36 33.30 -21.03
CA LEU A 531 32.10 32.03 -21.70
C LEU A 531 32.99 30.90 -21.17
N ALA A 532 34.25 31.18 -20.81
CA ALA A 532 35.14 30.21 -20.19
C ALA A 532 34.70 29.81 -18.78
N LEU A 533 34.23 30.77 -17.96
CA LEU A 533 33.64 30.49 -16.65
C LEU A 533 32.38 29.63 -16.78
N PHE A 534 31.50 29.96 -17.73
CA PHE A 534 30.29 29.19 -17.96
C PHE A 534 30.57 27.78 -18.49
N ALA A 535 31.54 27.60 -19.39
CA ALA A 535 31.94 26.28 -19.88
C ALA A 535 32.48 25.38 -18.76
N GLY A 536 33.17 25.96 -17.78
CA GLY A 536 33.75 25.28 -16.63
C GLY A 536 34.86 24.28 -16.99
N ARG A 537 35.43 23.65 -15.95
CA ARG A 537 36.38 22.53 -16.08
C ARG A 537 35.79 21.20 -15.56
N GLY A 538 34.45 21.11 -15.43
CA GLY A 538 33.74 19.98 -14.85
C GLY A 538 33.48 20.13 -13.34
N MET A 539 33.51 19.02 -12.60
CA MET A 539 33.43 19.03 -11.13
C MET A 539 34.83 19.00 -10.50
N VAL A 540 35.09 19.90 -9.55
CA VAL A 540 36.30 19.91 -8.71
C VAL A 540 35.86 19.88 -7.26
N ASP A 541 36.38 18.92 -6.47
CA ASP A 541 35.98 18.68 -5.07
C ASP A 541 34.47 18.56 -4.83
N GLY A 542 33.75 17.97 -5.80
CA GLY A 542 32.30 17.78 -5.73
C GLY A 542 31.47 19.05 -5.97
N LYS A 543 32.09 20.16 -6.36
CA LYS A 543 31.39 21.39 -6.76
C LYS A 543 31.45 21.58 -8.27
N PRO A 544 30.33 21.98 -8.92
CA PRO A 544 30.36 22.34 -10.34
C PRO A 544 31.23 23.59 -10.52
N THR A 545 32.18 23.53 -11.44
CA THR A 545 33.09 24.66 -11.76
C THR A 545 32.65 25.43 -13.00
N GLY A 546 31.41 25.23 -13.44
CA GLY A 546 30.82 25.85 -14.62
C GLY A 546 29.34 26.16 -14.44
N GLY A 547 28.69 26.60 -15.53
CA GLY A 547 27.28 26.99 -15.55
C GLY A 547 27.01 28.37 -14.95
N LEU A 548 25.73 28.67 -14.71
CA LEU A 548 25.29 29.94 -14.14
C LEU A 548 25.76 30.12 -12.69
N GLN A 549 25.93 29.02 -11.94
CA GLN A 549 26.45 29.08 -10.58
C GLN A 549 27.89 29.62 -10.54
N ALA A 550 28.78 29.13 -11.42
CA ALA A 550 30.16 29.63 -11.49
C ALA A 550 30.23 31.12 -11.89
N VAL A 551 29.29 31.57 -12.73
CA VAL A 551 29.14 32.98 -13.09
C VAL A 551 28.69 33.81 -11.88
N SER A 552 27.74 33.29 -11.09
CA SER A 552 27.28 33.92 -9.84
C SER A 552 28.39 34.02 -8.80
N ASP A 553 29.12 32.93 -8.55
CA ASP A 553 30.22 32.87 -7.59
C ASP A 553 31.34 33.87 -7.97
N PHE A 554 31.64 33.97 -9.27
CA PHE A 554 32.58 34.96 -9.78
C PHE A 554 32.11 36.39 -9.52
N MET A 555 30.82 36.67 -9.76
CA MET A 555 30.21 37.99 -9.52
C MET A 555 30.26 38.37 -8.03
N GLU A 556 29.94 37.46 -7.13
CA GLU A 556 29.97 37.70 -5.68
C GLU A 556 31.37 38.01 -5.17
N ALA A 557 32.39 37.30 -5.70
CA ALA A 557 33.78 37.44 -5.28
C ALA A 557 34.49 38.66 -5.87
N ASN A 558 34.12 39.11 -7.08
CA ASN A 558 34.88 40.13 -7.82
C ASN A 558 34.14 41.47 -8.00
N VAL A 559 32.83 41.53 -7.73
CA VAL A 559 32.02 42.74 -7.93
C VAL A 559 31.43 43.23 -6.58
N PRO A 560 31.63 44.51 -6.23
CA PRO A 560 31.01 45.11 -5.04
C PRO A 560 29.48 44.99 -5.05
N GLU A 561 28.89 44.76 -3.88
CA GLU A 561 27.44 44.48 -3.75
C GLU A 561 26.54 45.51 -4.43
N ALA A 562 26.88 46.80 -4.33
CA ALA A 562 26.13 47.90 -4.95
C ALA A 562 26.11 47.85 -6.49
N GLU A 563 27.07 47.19 -7.13
CA GLU A 563 27.21 47.12 -8.59
C GLU A 563 26.79 45.76 -9.16
N ARG A 564 26.57 44.75 -8.31
CA ARG A 564 26.30 43.36 -8.74
C ARG A 564 25.10 43.25 -9.67
N ALA A 565 24.01 43.96 -9.40
CA ALA A 565 22.80 43.88 -10.24
C ALA A 565 23.08 44.36 -11.67
N ARG A 566 23.72 45.52 -11.83
CA ARG A 566 24.03 46.10 -13.13
C ARG A 566 25.11 45.30 -13.88
N ALA A 567 26.17 44.90 -13.19
CA ALA A 567 27.23 44.09 -13.78
C ALA A 567 26.73 42.69 -14.16
N GLY A 568 25.82 42.11 -13.37
CA GLY A 568 25.15 40.85 -13.68
C GLY A 568 24.30 40.93 -14.94
N GLU A 569 23.49 41.98 -15.11
CA GLU A 569 22.69 42.18 -16.33
C GLU A 569 23.58 42.26 -17.59
N VAL A 570 24.68 43.00 -17.52
CA VAL A 570 25.65 43.10 -18.64
C VAL A 570 26.30 41.74 -18.91
N LEU A 571 26.70 41.02 -17.87
CA LEU A 571 27.35 39.72 -18.00
C LEU A 571 26.41 38.66 -18.61
N VAL A 572 25.16 38.61 -18.17
CA VAL A 572 24.13 37.73 -18.73
C VAL A 572 23.86 38.07 -20.19
N ARG A 573 23.81 39.35 -20.55
CA ARG A 573 23.65 39.77 -21.95
C ARG A 573 24.82 39.32 -22.83
N ILE A 574 26.05 39.52 -22.37
CA ILE A 574 27.25 39.06 -23.08
C ILE A 574 27.27 37.54 -23.19
N LEU A 575 26.93 36.84 -22.11
CA LEU A 575 26.89 35.38 -22.08
C LEU A 575 25.84 34.82 -23.06
N ASN A 576 24.62 35.36 -23.06
CA ASN A 576 23.57 34.93 -23.98
C ASN A 576 23.95 35.19 -25.44
N GLY A 577 24.55 36.36 -25.73
CA GLY A 577 25.01 36.69 -27.08
C GLY A 577 26.16 35.79 -27.57
N THR A 578 27.12 35.48 -26.70
CA THR A 578 28.22 34.56 -27.03
C THR A 578 27.76 33.11 -27.15
N LEU A 579 26.84 32.65 -26.29
CA LEU A 579 26.24 31.32 -26.39
C LEU A 579 25.38 31.18 -27.66
N PHE A 580 24.71 32.25 -28.09
CA PHE A 580 24.04 32.25 -29.40
C PHE A 580 25.05 32.02 -30.54
N GLU A 581 26.21 32.68 -30.52
CA GLU A 581 27.27 32.43 -31.50
C GLU A 581 27.88 31.02 -31.39
N VAL A 582 27.94 30.43 -30.19
CA VAL A 582 28.29 29.01 -30.01
C VAL A 582 27.26 28.11 -30.71
N ALA A 583 25.96 28.39 -30.56
CA ALA A 583 24.91 27.65 -31.25
C ALA A 583 25.02 27.80 -32.78
N GLN A 584 25.24 29.01 -33.29
CA GLN A 584 25.46 29.28 -34.71
C GLN A 584 26.69 28.55 -35.26
N LEU A 585 27.82 28.60 -34.54
CA LEU A 585 29.04 27.89 -34.91
C LEU A 585 28.81 26.36 -34.93
N SER A 586 28.04 25.82 -33.97
CA SER A 586 27.70 24.40 -33.92
C SER A 586 26.89 23.94 -35.14
N ARG A 587 25.98 24.79 -35.63
CA ARG A 587 25.19 24.51 -36.84
C ARG A 587 26.03 24.63 -38.10
N GLN A 588 26.89 25.64 -38.19
CA GLN A 588 27.80 25.80 -39.32
C GLN A 588 28.76 24.61 -39.45
N ARG A 589 29.37 24.16 -38.34
CA ARG A 589 30.24 22.97 -38.33
C ARG A 589 29.51 21.70 -38.79
N ALA A 590 28.19 21.64 -38.59
CA ALA A 590 27.33 20.54 -39.02
C ALA A 590 26.70 20.74 -40.41
N GLY A 591 27.03 21.81 -41.14
CA GLY A 591 26.43 22.12 -42.45
C GLY A 591 24.94 22.46 -42.41
N LEU A 592 24.43 22.92 -41.26
CA LEU A 592 23.03 23.29 -41.06
C LEU A 592 22.80 24.80 -41.27
N PRO A 593 21.59 25.22 -41.67
CA PRO A 593 21.26 26.63 -41.82
C PRO A 593 21.36 27.36 -40.48
N PRO A 594 21.70 28.67 -40.46
CA PRO A 594 21.74 29.45 -39.22
C PRO A 594 20.38 29.49 -38.53
N LEU A 595 20.38 29.63 -37.20
CA LEU A 595 19.14 29.83 -36.45
C LEU A 595 18.51 31.18 -36.82
N PRO A 596 17.19 31.22 -37.06
CA PRO A 596 16.46 32.46 -37.21
C PRO A 596 16.39 33.21 -35.87
N GLN A 597 16.11 34.51 -35.91
CA GLN A 597 15.85 35.30 -34.70
C GLN A 597 14.34 35.36 -34.44
N ASP A 598 13.77 34.22 -34.04
CA ASP A 598 12.35 34.06 -33.73
C ASP A 598 12.11 33.58 -32.29
N ASP A 599 10.85 33.58 -31.85
CA ASP A 599 10.44 33.19 -30.51
C ASP A 599 10.81 31.72 -30.20
N GLN A 600 10.78 30.85 -31.20
CA GLN A 600 11.17 29.44 -31.05
C GLN A 600 12.66 29.31 -30.73
N THR A 601 13.51 30.05 -31.43
CA THR A 601 14.94 30.09 -31.17
C THR A 601 15.24 30.70 -29.81
N GLN A 602 14.54 31.75 -29.41
CA GLN A 602 14.67 32.32 -28.07
C GLN A 602 14.30 31.29 -26.99
N GLY A 603 13.19 30.56 -27.16
CA GLY A 603 12.78 29.49 -26.25
C GLY A 603 13.81 28.36 -26.16
N PHE A 604 14.34 27.91 -27.31
CA PHE A 604 15.41 26.91 -27.36
C PHE A 604 16.66 27.40 -26.63
N MET A 605 17.10 28.63 -26.89
CA MET A 605 18.30 29.19 -26.28
C MET A 605 18.14 29.38 -24.76
N THR A 606 17.01 29.90 -24.30
CA THR A 606 16.74 30.02 -22.85
C THR A 606 16.85 28.66 -22.18
N GLN A 607 16.19 27.63 -22.72
CA GLN A 607 16.29 26.28 -22.18
C GLN A 607 17.72 25.73 -22.29
N ALA A 608 18.38 25.87 -23.44
CA ALA A 608 19.74 25.38 -23.65
C ALA A 608 20.76 25.96 -22.68
N VAL A 609 20.66 27.25 -22.32
CA VAL A 609 21.54 27.88 -21.32
C VAL A 609 21.35 27.22 -19.94
N LEU A 610 20.10 27.04 -19.51
CA LEU A 610 19.78 26.36 -18.25
C LEU A 610 20.30 24.91 -18.27
N SER A 611 20.03 24.19 -19.35
CA SER A 611 20.46 22.81 -19.56
C SER A 611 21.98 22.65 -19.59
N LEU A 612 22.72 23.58 -20.19
CA LEU A 612 24.19 23.56 -20.20
C LEU A 612 24.77 23.79 -18.81
N SER A 613 24.10 24.63 -18.00
CA SER A 613 24.46 24.82 -16.59
C SER A 613 24.22 23.54 -15.79
N ASP A 614 23.04 22.93 -15.92
CA ASP A 614 22.66 21.70 -15.19
C ASP A 614 23.45 20.47 -15.65
N ALA A 615 23.90 20.44 -16.92
CA ALA A 615 24.67 19.34 -17.49
C ALA A 615 26.01 19.09 -16.75
N GLN A 616 26.54 20.09 -16.03
CA GLN A 616 27.73 19.95 -15.20
C GLN A 616 27.51 18.99 -14.01
N ILE A 617 26.25 18.79 -13.60
CA ILE A 617 25.86 17.93 -12.47
C ILE A 617 25.63 16.49 -12.95
N TYR A 618 25.45 16.25 -14.25
CA TYR A 618 25.23 14.92 -14.79
C TYR A 618 26.56 14.13 -14.82
N PRO A 619 26.74 13.08 -14.00
CA PRO A 619 28.05 12.50 -13.72
C PRO A 619 28.51 11.47 -14.75
N ALA A 620 27.65 11.07 -15.70
CA ALA A 620 27.95 9.99 -16.63
C ALA A 620 28.50 10.50 -17.97
N PRO A 621 29.51 9.84 -18.56
CA PRO A 621 30.12 10.24 -19.83
C PRO A 621 29.21 9.98 -21.04
N LEU A 622 28.20 9.12 -20.89
CA LEU A 622 27.23 8.77 -21.92
C LEU A 622 25.82 8.86 -21.35
N ALA A 623 24.89 9.36 -22.16
CA ALA A 623 23.45 9.18 -21.97
C ALA A 623 22.93 8.20 -23.01
N PHE A 624 21.96 7.35 -22.67
CA PHE A 624 21.45 6.35 -23.60
C PHE A 624 20.07 6.75 -24.15
N GLU A 625 19.97 6.72 -25.48
CA GLU A 625 18.77 6.96 -26.29
C GLU A 625 18.30 5.61 -26.88
N LEU A 626 17.00 5.34 -26.87
CA LEU A 626 16.41 4.13 -27.44
C LEU A 626 16.34 4.24 -28.97
N LYS A 627 16.93 3.29 -29.69
CA LYS A 627 16.82 3.17 -31.15
C LYS A 627 15.77 2.16 -31.58
N ASP A 628 15.71 1.03 -30.92
CA ASP A 628 14.75 -0.04 -31.22
C ASP A 628 14.51 -0.92 -29.98
N PHE A 629 13.38 -1.61 -29.93
CA PHE A 629 13.08 -2.56 -28.87
C PHE A 629 12.12 -3.68 -29.31
N THR A 630 12.27 -4.84 -28.68
CA THR A 630 11.24 -5.88 -28.66
C THR A 630 10.76 -6.06 -27.23
N GLN A 631 9.53 -5.66 -26.96
CA GLN A 631 8.95 -5.72 -25.62
C GLN A 631 8.61 -7.17 -25.25
N VAL A 632 9.04 -7.59 -24.07
CA VAL A 632 8.64 -8.86 -23.43
C VAL A 632 8.09 -8.52 -22.06
N GLN A 633 6.84 -8.89 -21.78
CA GLN A 633 6.22 -8.59 -20.49
C GLN A 633 6.35 -9.79 -19.54
N ALA A 634 6.28 -9.52 -18.24
CA ALA A 634 6.17 -10.54 -17.22
C ALA A 634 4.99 -10.25 -16.29
N SER A 635 4.37 -11.31 -15.81
CA SER A 635 3.38 -11.23 -14.74
C SER A 635 3.97 -11.76 -13.45
N VAL A 636 3.71 -11.02 -12.38
CA VAL A 636 3.97 -11.47 -11.01
C VAL A 636 2.65 -11.99 -10.46
N PHE A 637 2.56 -13.30 -10.36
CA PHE A 637 1.43 -13.98 -9.74
C PHE A 637 1.68 -14.13 -8.25
N GLN A 638 0.67 -13.84 -7.43
CA GLN A 638 0.69 -14.28 -6.04
C GLN A 638 -0.05 -15.60 -5.96
N VAL A 639 0.65 -16.65 -5.55
CA VAL A 639 0.09 -17.98 -5.36
C VAL A 639 -0.11 -18.26 -3.88
N ALA A 640 -1.30 -18.72 -3.50
CA ALA A 640 -1.63 -18.97 -2.11
C ALA A 640 -2.44 -20.25 -1.91
N ARG A 641 -2.03 -21.05 -0.93
CA ARG A 641 -2.86 -22.13 -0.37
C ARG A 641 -3.33 -21.68 1.01
N ALA A 642 -4.62 -21.41 1.15
CA ALA A 642 -5.21 -20.83 2.36
C ALA A 642 -6.32 -21.76 2.93
N PRO A 643 -5.97 -22.80 3.71
CA PRO A 643 -6.95 -23.73 4.27
C PRO A 643 -7.88 -23.09 5.32
N GLY A 644 -7.44 -22.01 5.96
CA GLY A 644 -8.19 -21.22 6.94
C GLY A 644 -9.30 -20.36 6.31
N LYS A 645 -9.25 -20.07 5.01
CA LYS A 645 -10.22 -19.21 4.30
C LYS A 645 -11.67 -19.54 4.64
N ASN A 646 -12.05 -20.81 4.51
CA ASN A 646 -13.43 -21.26 4.76
C ASN A 646 -13.79 -21.19 6.25
N VAL A 647 -12.82 -21.41 7.15
CA VAL A 647 -13.01 -21.30 8.60
C VAL A 647 -13.27 -19.84 8.98
N VAL A 648 -12.53 -18.90 8.39
CA VAL A 648 -12.73 -17.46 8.58
C VAL A 648 -14.12 -17.04 8.07
N TYR A 649 -14.52 -17.46 6.86
CA TYR A 649 -15.85 -17.14 6.33
C TYR A 649 -16.99 -17.66 7.20
N LEU A 650 -16.88 -18.90 7.69
CA LEU A 650 -17.84 -19.44 8.67
C LEU A 650 -17.86 -18.60 9.95
N GLY A 651 -16.70 -18.23 10.46
CA GLY A 651 -16.56 -17.33 11.61
C GLY A 651 -17.25 -15.99 11.38
N CYS A 652 -16.99 -15.32 10.26
CA CYS A 652 -17.63 -14.04 9.90
C CYS A 652 -19.16 -14.17 9.81
N ALA A 653 -19.68 -15.24 9.19
CA ALA A 653 -21.11 -15.49 9.13
C ALA A 653 -21.73 -15.67 10.52
N LEU A 654 -21.09 -16.45 11.39
CA LEU A 654 -21.51 -16.65 12.78
C LEU A 654 -21.43 -15.35 13.59
N LEU A 655 -20.44 -14.48 13.33
CA LEU A 655 -20.32 -13.19 13.99
C LEU A 655 -21.50 -12.28 13.65
N ILE A 656 -21.82 -12.15 12.36
CA ILE A 656 -22.92 -11.33 11.87
C ILE A 656 -24.24 -11.83 12.47
N LEU A 657 -24.53 -13.13 12.33
CA LEU A 657 -25.74 -13.73 12.87
C LEU A 657 -25.81 -13.64 14.40
N GLY A 658 -24.67 -13.82 15.07
CA GLY A 658 -24.56 -13.80 16.52
C GLY A 658 -24.82 -12.41 17.11
N VAL A 659 -24.18 -11.39 16.54
CA VAL A 659 -24.39 -9.99 16.92
C VAL A 659 -25.83 -9.57 16.64
N PHE A 660 -26.38 -9.91 15.46
CA PHE A 660 -27.77 -9.62 15.13
C PHE A 660 -28.75 -10.24 16.14
N ALA A 661 -28.57 -11.53 16.47
CA ALA A 661 -29.40 -12.21 17.45
C ALA A 661 -29.27 -11.60 18.86
N MET A 662 -28.07 -11.18 19.27
CA MET A 662 -27.87 -10.54 20.58
C MET A 662 -28.45 -9.12 20.65
N LEU A 663 -28.44 -8.36 19.55
CA LEU A 663 -28.91 -6.97 19.53
C LEU A 663 -30.43 -6.89 19.36
N TYR A 664 -30.99 -7.63 18.40
CA TYR A 664 -32.39 -7.48 17.97
C TYR A 664 -33.35 -8.49 18.60
N VAL A 665 -32.90 -9.67 19.02
CA VAL A 665 -33.78 -10.65 19.67
C VAL A 665 -33.79 -10.40 21.17
N ARG A 666 -34.97 -10.20 21.76
CA ARG A 666 -35.15 -10.02 23.20
C ARG A 666 -35.62 -11.31 23.84
N GLU A 667 -34.91 -11.79 24.86
CA GLU A 667 -35.42 -12.91 25.67
C GLU A 667 -36.48 -12.37 26.63
N ARG A 668 -37.68 -12.94 26.53
CA ARG A 668 -38.84 -12.53 27.32
C ARG A 668 -39.53 -13.74 27.91
N ARG A 669 -39.97 -13.63 29.16
CA ARG A 669 -40.74 -14.67 29.87
C ARG A 669 -41.93 -14.05 30.57
N VAL A 670 -43.08 -14.68 30.42
CA VAL A 670 -44.32 -14.29 31.06
C VAL A 670 -44.78 -15.43 31.93
N TRP A 671 -45.26 -15.08 33.12
CA TRP A 671 -45.93 -16.01 34.02
C TRP A 671 -47.29 -15.44 34.36
N VAL A 672 -48.32 -16.27 34.26
CA VAL A 672 -49.67 -15.94 34.74
C VAL A 672 -50.10 -17.02 35.70
N TRP A 673 -50.27 -16.64 36.95
CA TRP A 673 -50.84 -17.48 38.00
C TRP A 673 -52.34 -17.24 38.07
N VAL A 674 -53.13 -18.30 38.02
CA VAL A 674 -54.59 -18.26 38.00
C VAL A 674 -55.10 -19.18 39.12
N ALA A 675 -55.81 -18.64 40.10
CA ALA A 675 -56.30 -19.39 41.25
C ALA A 675 -57.68 -18.90 41.71
N PRO A 676 -58.54 -19.78 42.24
CA PRO A 676 -59.84 -19.37 42.79
C PRO A 676 -59.67 -18.57 44.09
N GLN A 677 -60.40 -17.46 44.21
CA GLN A 677 -60.43 -16.59 45.39
C GLN A 677 -61.83 -16.01 45.57
N GLY A 678 -62.49 -16.31 46.69
CA GLY A 678 -63.75 -15.65 47.08
C GLY A 678 -64.92 -15.80 46.09
N GLY A 679 -65.00 -16.90 45.33
CA GLY A 679 -66.06 -17.12 44.32
C GLY A 679 -65.72 -16.63 42.92
N HIS A 680 -64.57 -15.97 42.74
CA HIS A 680 -64.02 -15.54 41.45
C HIS A 680 -62.66 -16.18 41.18
N THR A 681 -62.12 -16.02 39.98
CA THR A 681 -60.76 -16.48 39.64
C THR A 681 -59.81 -15.29 39.67
N HIS A 682 -58.83 -15.29 40.55
CA HIS A 682 -57.80 -14.26 40.61
C HIS A 682 -56.62 -14.63 39.70
N ALA A 683 -56.17 -13.65 38.90
CA ALA A 683 -55.03 -13.80 38.00
C ALA A 683 -53.91 -12.81 38.35
N THR A 684 -52.70 -13.31 38.56
CA THR A 684 -51.48 -12.50 38.76
C THR A 684 -50.52 -12.76 37.61
N MET A 685 -50.17 -11.71 36.86
CA MET A 685 -49.24 -11.77 35.74
C MET A 685 -47.93 -11.05 36.07
N ALA A 686 -46.82 -11.62 35.60
CA ALA A 686 -45.51 -10.95 35.60
C ALA A 686 -44.76 -11.16 34.27
N LEU A 687 -44.02 -10.15 33.84
CA LEU A 687 -43.11 -10.21 32.69
C LEU A 687 -41.66 -10.01 33.15
N SER A 688 -40.75 -10.78 32.57
CA SER A 688 -39.30 -10.59 32.68
C SER A 688 -38.68 -10.48 31.31
N THR A 689 -37.88 -9.43 31.13
CA THR A 689 -37.08 -9.19 29.93
C THR A 689 -35.60 -9.13 30.30
N ASN A 690 -34.73 -9.49 29.36
CA ASN A 690 -33.28 -9.37 29.55
C ASN A 690 -32.76 -7.92 29.48
N ARG A 691 -33.55 -6.98 28.94
CA ARG A 691 -33.25 -5.55 28.83
C ARG A 691 -34.48 -4.71 29.18
N LYS A 692 -34.27 -3.60 29.89
CA LYS A 692 -35.31 -2.59 30.13
C LYS A 692 -35.37 -1.67 28.91
N THR A 693 -36.51 -1.60 28.24
CA THR A 693 -36.74 -0.84 27.01
C THR A 693 -38.18 -0.35 27.01
N MET A 694 -38.46 0.85 26.48
CA MET A 694 -39.82 1.40 26.38
C MET A 694 -40.78 0.45 25.64
N ASP A 695 -40.33 -0.17 24.55
CA ASP A 695 -41.10 -1.20 23.83
C ASP A 695 -41.53 -2.39 24.71
N GLY A 696 -40.75 -2.70 25.76
CA GLY A 696 -41.07 -3.76 26.70
C GLY A 696 -42.16 -3.37 27.68
N ASP A 697 -42.21 -2.09 28.05
CA ASP A 697 -43.27 -1.54 28.90
C ASP A 697 -44.60 -1.53 28.14
N GLN A 698 -44.59 -1.07 26.88
CA GLN A 698 -45.76 -1.09 26.00
C GLN A 698 -46.25 -2.51 25.72
N GLU A 699 -45.33 -3.44 25.44
CA GLU A 699 -45.67 -4.85 25.26
C GLU A 699 -46.30 -5.45 26.52
N PHE A 700 -45.81 -5.10 27.71
CA PHE A 700 -46.40 -5.57 28.96
C PHE A 700 -47.84 -5.09 29.12
N VAL A 701 -48.12 -3.81 28.86
CA VAL A 701 -49.49 -3.26 28.92
C VAL A 701 -50.41 -3.99 27.94
N GLN A 702 -49.95 -4.20 26.70
CA GLN A 702 -50.72 -4.94 25.69
C GLN A 702 -50.99 -6.39 26.09
N LEU A 703 -49.99 -7.08 26.65
CA LEU A 703 -50.14 -8.46 27.11
C LEU A 703 -51.05 -8.55 28.33
N ALA A 704 -50.94 -7.65 29.30
CA ALA A 704 -51.80 -7.60 30.48
C ALA A 704 -53.27 -7.39 30.09
N GLN A 705 -53.52 -6.46 29.16
CA GLN A 705 -54.86 -6.21 28.64
C GLN A 705 -55.42 -7.40 27.86
N LYS A 706 -54.63 -8.02 26.98
CA LYS A 706 -55.08 -9.14 26.15
C LYS A 706 -55.25 -10.45 26.93
N LEU A 707 -54.38 -10.72 27.91
CA LEU A 707 -54.35 -12.01 28.61
C LEU A 707 -55.28 -12.01 29.83
N ILE A 708 -55.24 -10.97 30.66
CA ILE A 708 -55.99 -10.92 31.93
C ILE A 708 -56.96 -9.73 32.03
N GLY A 709 -57.06 -8.88 31.00
CA GLY A 709 -57.96 -7.73 31.01
C GLY A 709 -57.50 -6.57 31.90
N ALA A 710 -56.27 -6.61 32.41
CA ALA A 710 -55.72 -5.55 33.26
C ALA A 710 -55.17 -4.38 32.42
N SER A 711 -55.39 -3.15 32.89
CA SER A 711 -54.83 -1.93 32.31
C SER A 711 -53.82 -1.28 33.27
N PRO A 712 -52.62 -1.86 33.46
CA PRO A 712 -51.59 -1.25 34.29
C PRO A 712 -51.20 0.12 33.70
N ARG A 713 -51.08 1.16 34.54
CA ARG A 713 -50.67 2.51 34.11
C ARG A 713 -49.21 2.50 33.64
N GLU A 714 -48.92 3.16 32.51
CA GLU A 714 -47.53 3.45 32.11
C GLU A 714 -46.85 4.26 33.24
N GLY A 715 -45.81 3.69 33.86
CA GLY A 715 -44.91 4.43 34.76
C GLY A 715 -45.26 4.54 36.25
N THR A 716 -46.08 3.64 36.84
CA THR A 716 -46.16 3.55 38.32
C THR A 716 -45.85 2.15 38.84
N ALA A 717 -44.54 1.86 38.93
CA ALA A 717 -43.90 1.11 40.01
C ALA A 717 -42.42 1.49 40.05
#